data_AF-A0A8T2RXX6-F1
#
_entry.id   AF-A0A8T2RXX6-F1
#
_cell.length_a   1.000
_cell.length_b   1.000
_cell.length_c   1.000
_cell.angle_alpha   90.00
_cell.angle_beta   90.00
_cell.angle_gamma   90.00
#
_symmetry.space_group_name_H-M   'P 1'
#
loop_
_entity.id
_entity.type
_entity.pdbx_description
1 polymer ?
#
loop_
_entity_poly.entity_id
_entity_poly.type
_entity_poly.pdbx_seq_one_letter_code
_entity_poly.pdbx_strand_id
1 'polypeptide(L)'
;MAYLLRRMGFQNMLIQRTHYEVKKVLAREQNLEFVWRQSWDKSNTTDILCHMMPFYSYDIPHTCGPEPAICCQFDYWRLPGSGAAQRCPWGYDPQVITEDNVKERSEMLLDQYRKKSTLYKTNTLLVPLGDDFRYITSAEASLQFENYQKIFDYINKHPKLKAEVQFGTLEDYFKAIRDELDVRKKDLKLPTLSGDFFTYADRVHDYWSGYYVSRPFYKSVDRVLEETLRAADILFSLSSAYCQAHGPDRFPLPFTEKIRSARRTLALFQHHDGVTGTAKNHVVVDYAQKMHSALLDLQKFMAQSVAVLLGRSMSGQGSCTVVNPDMFIPEKEQTSYGVLPIRKKVDLVSSQVQRVIFYNPLEEDVDQVVMVLVEQTNVCVVGSDWKPIESQISPEWRNSKDLAGTRHRLHWQVHVPAMGLQTFFIFVAQGSQSCKPAQIADIKVFHPTDAFTCPPPYKCSQTEEKVVEIQNERVKLVFSVQDGLLHSWKDYKSGNVMSLKEDVALYSSYGSGAYLFKPVGEARSIVSPGGLIVVTQGPLMQEVLTQPKTDWSLSPASRMARVYNGIDTVQSFMAEMVYHVELLDHAFNDKELIVLFETDLDTGNTFFTDLNGFQTISRETRGKIPLQGNYYPMPSLAFLQGSEGHRFSLHSRQSLGVASLKSGALEVMLDRRLTRDDERGLGQGVLDNRPMDVTFHLLLESNVTSLPSIAASTPRVPSLLSHRILAQLNYPMHTFFGNIENASDVQASHLQKTFAPLAVNFPCDLHVVSLKMPEPLGFSASTSHGAEYVLILHRRGWDNSYCRRGQMQCRTVADEQVNAQDIFVELDSSIATPSSLNLIHDSTRDFGYIEISGRKGGKGSEHKWLIDMAPMEIQAFKFDMSLGKGKQSLQDD
;
A
#
# COMPACT_ATOMS: atom_id res chain seq x y z
N MET A 1 -0.35 8.77 10.26
CA MET A 1 -0.99 10.10 10.29
C MET A 1 -0.12 11.17 10.96
N ALA A 2 0.17 11.08 12.27
CA ALA A 2 0.94 12.09 13.00
C ALA A 2 2.22 12.55 12.27
N TYR A 3 3.05 11.61 11.82
CA TYR A 3 4.25 11.89 11.04
C TYR A 3 3.97 12.73 9.77
N LEU A 4 3.05 12.27 8.92
CA LEU A 4 2.72 12.96 7.66
C LEU A 4 2.19 14.38 7.91
N LEU A 5 1.27 14.54 8.87
CA LEU A 5 0.71 15.86 9.23
C LEU A 5 1.81 16.80 9.72
N ARG A 6 2.72 16.32 10.58
CA ARG A 6 3.86 17.11 11.05
C ARG A 6 4.74 17.56 9.88
N ARG A 7 5.07 16.66 8.96
CA ARG A 7 5.85 16.97 7.73
C ARG A 7 5.08 17.80 6.69
N MET A 8 3.77 17.97 6.85
CA MET A 8 2.94 18.89 6.07
C MET A 8 2.82 20.29 6.71
N GLY A 9 3.40 20.50 7.90
CA GLY A 9 3.38 21.79 8.62
C GLY A 9 2.31 21.88 9.72
N PHE A 10 1.53 20.82 9.97
CA PHE A 10 0.57 20.82 11.07
C PHE A 10 1.28 20.75 12.42
N GLN A 11 0.72 21.46 13.40
CA GLN A 11 1.19 21.47 14.78
C GLN A 11 0.26 20.72 15.74
N ASN A 12 -1.00 20.53 15.33
CA ASN A 12 -2.03 19.93 16.16
C ASN A 12 -2.84 18.90 15.37
N MET A 13 -3.40 17.93 16.07
CA MET A 13 -4.35 16.97 15.51
C MET A 13 -5.35 16.50 16.57
N LEU A 14 -6.54 16.08 16.11
CA LEU A 14 -7.57 15.51 16.96
C LEU A 14 -7.92 14.10 16.50
N ILE A 15 -8.13 13.19 17.45
CA ILE A 15 -8.58 11.82 17.19
C ILE A 15 -9.76 11.44 18.10
N GLN A 16 -10.57 10.49 17.63
CA GLN A 16 -11.77 10.03 18.36
C GLN A 16 -11.82 8.52 18.54
N ARG A 17 -11.85 7.72 17.46
CA ARG A 17 -12.09 6.27 17.54
C ARG A 17 -10.85 5.51 18.03
N THR A 18 -10.67 5.50 19.35
CA THR A 18 -9.68 4.70 20.10
C THR A 18 -10.40 3.77 21.06
N HIS A 19 -9.76 2.66 21.44
CA HIS A 19 -10.39 1.64 22.29
C HIS A 19 -10.95 2.26 23.58
N TYR A 20 -12.17 1.90 23.98
CA TYR A 20 -12.86 2.55 25.11
C TYR A 20 -12.08 2.47 26.45
N GLU A 21 -11.43 1.34 26.76
CA GLU A 21 -10.54 1.24 27.92
C GLU A 21 -9.29 2.14 27.83
N VAL A 22 -8.76 2.42 26.62
CA VAL A 22 -7.66 3.38 26.44
C VAL A 22 -8.12 4.78 26.80
N LYS A 23 -9.31 5.20 26.31
CA LYS A 23 -9.92 6.47 26.71
C LYS A 23 -10.07 6.57 28.22
N LYS A 24 -10.58 5.53 28.87
CA LYS A 24 -10.80 5.49 30.32
C LYS A 24 -9.50 5.64 31.13
N VAL A 25 -8.44 4.95 30.73
CA VAL A 25 -7.12 5.06 31.40
C VAL A 25 -6.54 6.46 31.20
N LEU A 26 -6.47 6.94 29.96
CA LEU A 26 -5.93 8.27 29.68
C LEU A 26 -6.76 9.39 30.32
N ALA A 27 -8.08 9.26 30.37
CA ALA A 27 -8.96 10.22 31.04
C ALA A 27 -8.71 10.28 32.55
N ARG A 28 -8.54 9.12 33.21
CA ARG A 28 -8.26 9.04 34.65
C ARG A 28 -6.95 9.74 35.02
N GLU A 29 -5.97 9.69 34.14
CA GLU A 29 -4.65 10.31 34.32
C GLU A 29 -4.56 11.72 33.70
N GLN A 30 -5.65 12.24 33.15
CA GLN A 30 -5.71 13.50 32.41
C GLN A 30 -4.68 13.59 31.27
N ASN A 31 -4.43 12.46 30.60
CA ASN A 31 -3.45 12.25 29.54
C ASN A 31 -4.12 12.13 28.15
N LEU A 32 -5.34 12.64 27.99
CA LEU A 32 -6.05 12.69 26.70
C LEU A 32 -5.50 13.77 25.76
N GLU A 33 -4.80 14.76 26.30
CA GLU A 33 -3.95 15.68 25.54
C GLU A 33 -2.50 15.23 25.70
N PHE A 34 -1.81 14.96 24.60
CA PHE A 34 -0.45 14.44 24.61
C PHE A 34 0.34 14.88 23.39
N VAL A 35 1.66 14.84 23.50
CA VAL A 35 2.56 15.01 22.36
C VAL A 35 2.78 13.64 21.72
N TRP A 36 2.25 13.44 20.51
CA TRP A 36 2.41 12.17 19.81
C TRP A 36 3.72 12.19 19.00
N ARG A 37 4.59 11.23 19.28
CA ARG A 37 5.93 11.09 18.67
C ARG A 37 6.10 9.74 17.99
N GLN A 38 6.86 9.70 16.90
CA GLN A 38 7.29 8.44 16.31
C GLN A 38 8.28 7.71 17.22
N SER A 39 8.14 6.38 17.34
CA SER A 39 8.92 5.57 18.29
C SER A 39 10.43 5.54 18.01
N TRP A 40 10.86 5.82 16.78
CA TRP A 40 12.29 5.96 16.43
C TRP A 40 12.84 7.38 16.63
N ASP A 41 11.98 8.38 16.78
CA ASP A 41 12.41 9.78 16.82
C ASP A 41 12.95 10.15 18.20
N LYS A 42 14.27 10.26 18.30
CA LYS A 42 14.98 10.67 19.51
C LYS A 42 15.22 12.18 19.58
N SER A 43 15.04 12.91 18.48
CA SER A 43 15.29 14.34 18.36
C SER A 43 14.02 15.19 18.52
N ASN A 44 12.86 14.55 18.75
CA ASN A 44 11.56 15.19 19.00
C ASN A 44 11.07 16.04 17.81
N THR A 45 11.57 15.74 16.61
CA THR A 45 11.25 16.49 15.38
C THR A 45 9.87 16.17 14.82
N THR A 46 9.34 15.00 15.17
CA THR A 46 8.05 14.45 14.73
C THR A 46 6.90 14.76 15.68
N ASP A 47 7.16 15.51 16.76
CA ASP A 47 6.17 15.87 17.77
C ASP A 47 4.98 16.64 17.16
N ILE A 48 3.78 16.17 17.47
CA ILE A 48 2.53 16.87 17.17
C ILE A 48 1.63 16.84 18.41
N LEU A 49 1.03 17.99 18.75
CA LEU A 49 0.05 18.06 19.84
C LEU A 49 -1.21 17.31 19.42
N CYS A 50 -1.60 16.30 20.19
CA CYS A 50 -2.76 15.48 19.90
C CYS A 50 -3.81 15.62 21.01
N HIS A 51 -5.05 15.86 20.61
CA HIS A 51 -6.23 15.75 21.46
C HIS A 51 -6.97 14.44 21.15
N MET A 52 -7.14 13.59 22.15
CA MET A 52 -8.07 12.47 22.12
C MET A 52 -9.39 12.86 22.78
N MET A 53 -10.47 12.78 22.01
CA MET A 53 -11.82 12.99 22.57
C MET A 53 -12.16 11.87 23.58
N PRO A 54 -12.90 12.15 24.67
CA PRO A 54 -12.94 11.27 25.83
C PRO A 54 -14.01 10.17 25.76
N PHE A 55 -15.02 10.33 24.90
CA PHE A 55 -16.25 9.56 24.96
C PHE A 55 -16.47 8.69 23.72
N TYR A 56 -17.61 7.99 23.69
CA TYR A 56 -17.94 6.92 22.75
C TYR A 56 -18.04 7.38 21.28
N SER A 57 -18.73 8.49 21.01
CA SER A 57 -18.99 9.00 19.67
C SER A 57 -18.61 10.47 19.55
N TYR A 58 -18.67 11.01 18.33
CA TYR A 58 -18.50 12.44 18.03
C TYR A 58 -19.83 13.19 17.86
N ASP A 59 -20.96 12.50 18.01
CA ASP A 59 -22.29 13.10 18.01
C ASP A 59 -22.50 13.99 19.24
N ILE A 60 -23.45 14.93 19.14
CA ILE A 60 -23.76 15.89 20.22
C ILE A 60 -24.01 15.20 21.59
N PRO A 61 -24.76 14.08 21.67
CA PRO A 61 -24.95 13.36 22.93
C PRO A 61 -23.66 12.89 23.60
N HIS A 62 -22.59 12.61 22.86
CA HIS A 62 -21.33 12.12 23.43
C HIS A 62 -20.20 13.15 23.37
N THR A 63 -20.50 14.43 23.16
CA THR A 63 -19.45 15.48 23.12
C THR A 63 -19.61 16.55 24.18
N CYS A 64 -20.81 16.80 24.69
CA CYS A 64 -21.04 17.83 25.71
C CYS A 64 -20.45 17.46 27.09
N GLY A 65 -20.51 16.20 27.47
CA GLY A 65 -20.14 15.70 28.78
C GLY A 65 -20.39 14.19 28.91
N PRO A 66 -20.20 13.61 30.11
CA PRO A 66 -20.28 12.17 30.30
C PRO A 66 -21.71 11.61 30.29
N GLU A 67 -22.75 12.44 30.40
CA GLU A 67 -24.14 11.99 30.49
C GLU A 67 -24.91 12.25 29.18
N PRO A 68 -25.00 11.26 28.28
CA PRO A 68 -25.59 11.48 26.97
C PRO A 68 -27.10 11.78 27.02
N ALA A 69 -27.79 11.32 28.07
CA ALA A 69 -29.18 11.69 28.34
C ALA A 69 -29.38 13.19 28.60
N ILE A 70 -28.38 13.87 29.17
CA ILE A 70 -28.38 15.32 29.37
C ILE A 70 -27.94 16.00 28.07
N CYS A 71 -26.81 15.57 27.51
CA CYS A 71 -26.25 16.18 26.30
C CYS A 71 -27.19 16.15 25.09
N CYS A 72 -27.97 15.08 24.93
CA CYS A 72 -28.94 14.97 23.85
C CYS A 72 -30.02 16.07 23.91
N GLN A 73 -30.35 16.58 25.11
CA GLN A 73 -31.29 17.69 25.26
C GLN A 73 -30.73 19.05 24.80
N PHE A 74 -29.47 19.08 24.37
CA PHE A 74 -28.79 20.24 23.77
C PHE A 74 -28.43 19.98 22.29
N ASP A 75 -29.01 18.94 21.68
CA ASP A 75 -29.09 18.78 20.23
C ASP A 75 -30.45 19.29 19.75
N TYR A 76 -30.56 20.58 19.44
CA TYR A 76 -31.84 21.21 19.14
C TYR A 76 -32.49 20.71 17.84
N TRP A 77 -31.77 20.00 16.98
CA TRP A 77 -32.38 19.37 15.81
C TRP A 77 -33.28 18.18 16.17
N ARG A 78 -33.12 17.63 17.38
CA ARG A 78 -33.98 16.59 17.95
C ARG A 78 -35.22 17.15 18.66
N LEU A 79 -35.48 18.45 18.58
CA LEU A 79 -36.70 19.07 19.12
C LEU A 79 -37.95 18.40 18.51
N PRO A 80 -38.96 18.02 19.33
CA PRO A 80 -40.20 17.48 18.82
C PRO A 80 -40.86 18.45 17.82
N GLY A 81 -41.16 17.96 16.62
CA GLY A 81 -41.70 18.77 15.52
C GLY A 81 -40.66 19.52 14.67
N SER A 82 -39.36 19.36 14.95
CA SER A 82 -38.24 19.86 14.13
C SER A 82 -37.61 18.75 13.26
N GLY A 83 -36.73 19.15 12.32
CA GLY A 83 -36.47 18.44 11.06
C GLY A 83 -35.71 17.11 11.05
N ALA A 84 -35.45 16.43 12.17
CA ALA A 84 -34.97 15.03 12.14
C ALA A 84 -36.00 13.98 12.57
N ALA A 85 -37.10 14.34 13.24
CA ALA A 85 -38.04 13.40 13.88
C ALA A 85 -37.40 12.33 14.83
N GLN A 86 -36.07 12.28 14.99
CA GLN A 86 -35.40 11.34 15.86
C GLN A 86 -35.28 11.92 17.27
N ARG A 87 -36.13 11.41 18.15
CA ARG A 87 -36.13 11.72 19.58
C ARG A 87 -34.83 11.29 20.26
N CYS A 88 -34.57 11.88 21.42
CA CYS A 88 -33.48 11.43 22.26
C CYS A 88 -33.76 10.01 22.77
N PRO A 89 -32.86 9.03 22.53
CA PRO A 89 -33.11 7.64 22.92
C PRO A 89 -33.18 7.43 24.44
N TRP A 90 -32.76 8.42 25.23
CA TRP A 90 -32.82 8.42 26.69
C TRP A 90 -34.12 8.98 27.27
N GLY A 91 -35.12 9.32 26.43
CA GLY A 91 -36.46 9.73 26.88
C GLY A 91 -36.61 11.20 27.31
N TYR A 92 -35.54 11.99 27.20
CA TYR A 92 -35.55 13.43 27.49
C TYR A 92 -35.19 14.20 26.22
N ASP A 93 -36.20 14.81 25.60
CA ASP A 93 -36.03 15.59 24.38
C ASP A 93 -35.52 17.02 24.69
N PRO A 94 -34.88 17.69 23.72
CA PRO A 94 -34.50 19.10 23.86
C PRO A 94 -35.71 20.01 24.13
N GLN A 95 -35.44 21.18 24.70
CA GLN A 95 -36.43 22.24 24.90
C GLN A 95 -35.89 23.56 24.36
N VAL A 96 -36.73 24.34 23.68
CA VAL A 96 -36.35 25.68 23.24
C VAL A 96 -35.97 26.52 24.46
N ILE A 97 -34.88 27.27 24.33
CA ILE A 97 -34.36 28.14 25.38
C ILE A 97 -35.17 29.44 25.42
N THR A 98 -35.74 29.70 26.59
CA THR A 98 -36.57 30.86 26.92
C THR A 98 -36.01 31.55 28.16
N GLU A 99 -36.48 32.76 28.47
CA GLU A 99 -36.10 33.46 29.70
C GLU A 99 -36.43 32.66 30.96
N ASP A 100 -37.50 31.85 30.93
CA ASP A 100 -37.95 31.06 32.09
C ASP A 100 -37.03 29.87 32.39
N ASN A 101 -36.43 29.25 31.36
CA ASN A 101 -35.61 28.05 31.52
C ASN A 101 -34.10 28.28 31.34
N VAL A 102 -33.66 29.42 30.78
CA VAL A 102 -32.25 29.64 30.41
C VAL A 102 -31.29 29.44 31.58
N LYS A 103 -31.68 29.82 32.80
CA LYS A 103 -30.86 29.58 34.00
C LYS A 103 -30.62 28.09 34.24
N GLU A 104 -31.69 27.32 34.36
CA GLU A 104 -31.62 25.87 34.62
C GLU A 104 -30.85 25.16 33.52
N ARG A 105 -31.16 25.48 32.26
CA ARG A 105 -30.51 24.87 31.08
C ARG A 105 -29.02 25.21 31.00
N SER A 106 -28.65 26.45 31.35
CA SER A 106 -27.25 26.88 31.39
C SER A 106 -26.46 26.19 32.50
N GLU A 107 -27.03 26.09 33.70
CA GLU A 107 -26.38 25.40 34.83
C GLU A 107 -26.23 23.90 34.54
N MET A 108 -27.22 23.28 33.90
CA MET A 108 -27.20 21.87 33.49
C MET A 108 -26.14 21.58 32.41
N LEU A 109 -26.03 22.42 31.37
CA LEU A 109 -25.01 22.26 30.34
C LEU A 109 -23.61 22.51 30.89
N LEU A 110 -23.46 23.56 31.71
CA LEU A 110 -22.17 23.92 32.30
C LEU A 110 -21.67 22.84 33.29
N ASP A 111 -22.57 22.15 33.99
CA ASP A 111 -22.21 20.98 34.79
C ASP A 111 -21.58 19.86 33.93
N GLN A 112 -22.16 19.56 32.76
CA GLN A 112 -21.58 18.61 31.81
C GLN A 112 -20.20 19.05 31.29
N TYR A 113 -20.05 20.33 30.97
CA TYR A 113 -18.76 20.90 30.55
C TYR A 113 -17.71 20.78 31.66
N ARG A 114 -18.07 21.08 32.91
CA ARG A 114 -17.17 20.93 34.06
C ARG A 114 -16.79 19.47 34.31
N LYS A 115 -17.74 18.54 34.20
CA LYS A 115 -17.43 17.10 34.31
C LYS A 115 -16.44 16.68 33.22
N LYS A 116 -16.65 17.12 31.97
CA LYS A 116 -15.73 16.85 30.87
C LYS A 116 -14.35 17.48 31.09
N SER A 117 -14.28 18.70 31.61
CA SER A 117 -13.01 19.40 31.84
C SER A 117 -12.13 18.71 32.87
N THR A 118 -12.70 17.96 33.83
CA THR A 118 -11.91 17.16 34.79
C THR A 118 -11.03 16.09 34.13
N LEU A 119 -11.31 15.73 32.86
CA LEU A 119 -10.57 14.72 32.11
C LEU A 119 -9.31 15.28 31.41
N TYR A 120 -9.09 16.60 31.47
CA TYR A 120 -7.99 17.33 30.82
C TYR A 120 -7.21 18.15 31.86
N LYS A 121 -5.97 18.55 31.52
CA LYS A 121 -5.10 19.32 32.43
C LYS A 121 -5.22 20.84 32.25
N THR A 122 -5.73 21.26 31.09
CA THR A 122 -5.91 22.66 30.70
C THR A 122 -7.25 23.20 31.19
N ASN A 123 -7.37 24.52 31.23
CA ASN A 123 -8.62 25.20 31.55
C ASN A 123 -9.48 25.48 30.30
N THR A 124 -8.99 25.14 29.10
CA THR A 124 -9.70 25.27 27.83
C THR A 124 -10.38 23.95 27.46
N LEU A 125 -11.67 23.97 27.21
CA LEU A 125 -12.45 22.78 26.85
C LEU A 125 -12.94 22.84 25.40
N LEU A 126 -12.68 21.79 24.63
CA LEU A 126 -13.29 21.59 23.32
C LEU A 126 -14.63 20.85 23.46
N VAL A 127 -15.70 21.39 22.88
CA VAL A 127 -17.02 20.74 22.81
C VAL A 127 -17.51 20.73 21.36
N PRO A 128 -17.27 19.64 20.61
CA PRO A 128 -17.78 19.52 19.25
C PRO A 128 -19.31 19.52 19.22
N LEU A 129 -19.90 20.28 18.30
CA LEU A 129 -21.35 20.41 18.13
C LEU A 129 -21.73 20.01 16.70
N GLY A 130 -21.85 18.71 16.46
CA GLY A 130 -22.15 18.15 15.14
C GLY A 130 -22.36 16.64 15.19
N ASP A 131 -22.61 16.07 14.03
CA ASP A 131 -22.87 14.64 13.77
C ASP A 131 -22.83 14.43 12.24
N ASP A 132 -23.13 13.24 11.77
CA ASP A 132 -23.20 12.91 10.35
C ASP A 132 -24.18 13.82 9.59
N PHE A 133 -23.68 14.46 8.52
CA PHE A 133 -24.47 15.32 7.62
C PHE A 133 -25.36 16.35 8.34
N ARG A 134 -24.86 16.98 9.40
CA ARG A 134 -25.55 18.09 10.10
C ARG A 134 -25.30 19.42 9.37
N TYR A 135 -26.10 20.42 9.74
CA TYR A 135 -26.10 21.79 9.22
C TYR A 135 -26.43 21.89 7.73
N ILE A 136 -27.33 21.02 7.24
CA ILE A 136 -27.78 21.03 5.84
C ILE A 136 -28.70 22.22 5.56
N THR A 137 -29.53 22.60 6.54
CA THR A 137 -30.53 23.67 6.36
C THR A 137 -30.23 24.88 7.23
N SER A 138 -30.60 26.06 6.76
CA SER A 138 -30.52 27.30 7.57
C SER A 138 -31.42 27.21 8.80
N ALA A 139 -32.58 26.58 8.71
CA ALA A 139 -33.49 26.38 9.84
C ALA A 139 -32.83 25.57 10.97
N GLU A 140 -32.12 24.50 10.62
CA GLU A 140 -31.33 23.74 11.58
C GLU A 140 -30.22 24.59 12.21
N ALA A 141 -29.43 25.27 11.37
CA ALA A 141 -28.31 26.08 11.82
C ALA A 141 -28.78 27.19 12.77
N SER A 142 -29.85 27.90 12.41
CA SER A 142 -30.50 28.91 13.26
C SER A 142 -31.01 28.30 14.56
N LEU A 143 -31.66 27.15 14.51
CA LEU A 143 -32.20 26.48 15.70
C LEU A 143 -31.10 26.11 16.69
N GLN A 144 -29.97 25.57 16.21
CA GLN A 144 -28.81 25.31 17.07
C GLN A 144 -28.22 26.63 17.59
N PHE A 145 -27.92 27.56 16.69
CA PHE A 145 -27.23 28.80 17.02
C PHE A 145 -27.99 29.66 18.03
N GLU A 146 -29.27 29.92 17.80
CA GLU A 146 -30.09 30.80 18.65
C GLU A 146 -30.24 30.27 20.08
N ASN A 147 -30.41 28.95 20.23
CA ASN A 147 -30.56 28.34 21.55
C ASN A 147 -29.22 28.34 22.33
N TYR A 148 -28.11 27.99 21.67
CA TYR A 148 -26.78 28.05 22.29
C TYR A 148 -26.38 29.49 22.62
N GLN A 149 -26.70 30.47 21.77
CA GLN A 149 -26.38 31.88 22.02
C GLN A 149 -27.05 32.40 23.29
N LYS A 150 -28.32 32.05 23.54
CA LYS A 150 -29.01 32.41 24.80
C LYS A 150 -28.34 31.81 26.03
N ILE A 151 -27.90 30.55 25.95
CA ILE A 151 -27.15 29.89 27.02
C ILE A 151 -25.79 30.57 27.25
N PHE A 152 -25.06 30.87 26.17
CA PHE A 152 -23.75 31.53 26.26
C PHE A 152 -23.86 32.92 26.86
N ASP A 153 -24.83 33.71 26.41
CA ASP A 153 -25.14 35.02 26.96
C ASP A 153 -25.46 34.95 28.46
N TYR A 154 -26.23 33.95 28.89
CA TYR A 154 -26.53 33.75 30.30
C TYR A 154 -25.26 33.40 31.09
N ILE A 155 -24.48 32.39 30.67
CA ILE A 155 -23.28 31.96 31.37
C ILE A 155 -22.29 33.12 31.52
N ASN A 156 -21.99 33.82 30.44
CA ASN A 156 -21.00 34.90 30.40
C ASN A 156 -21.44 36.14 31.19
N LYS A 157 -22.74 36.41 31.31
CA LYS A 157 -23.28 37.51 32.15
C LYS A 157 -23.27 37.20 33.65
N HIS A 158 -23.00 35.97 34.07
CA HIS A 158 -23.03 35.56 35.48
C HIS A 158 -21.64 35.11 35.99
N PRO A 159 -20.77 36.05 36.44
CA PRO A 159 -19.41 35.75 36.89
C PRO A 159 -19.30 34.70 38.00
N LYS A 160 -20.36 34.49 38.80
CA LYS A 160 -20.43 33.44 39.82
C LYS A 160 -20.28 32.02 39.22
N LEU A 161 -20.60 31.85 37.94
CA LEU A 161 -20.44 30.60 37.21
C LEU A 161 -18.98 30.32 36.78
N LYS A 162 -18.08 31.32 36.87
CA LYS A 162 -16.64 31.17 36.61
C LYS A 162 -16.32 30.42 35.30
N ALA A 163 -17.05 30.74 34.25
CA ALA A 163 -16.88 30.14 32.93
C ALA A 163 -17.05 31.21 31.86
N GLU A 164 -16.32 31.05 30.78
CA GLU A 164 -16.47 31.80 29.54
C GLU A 164 -16.75 30.78 28.43
N VAL A 165 -17.83 30.98 27.70
CA VAL A 165 -18.27 30.07 26.64
C VAL A 165 -18.54 30.86 25.36
N GLN A 166 -18.12 30.30 24.23
CA GLN A 166 -18.30 30.91 22.91
C GLN A 166 -18.26 29.82 21.84
N PHE A 167 -18.83 30.13 20.68
CA PHE A 167 -18.51 29.37 19.47
C PHE A 167 -17.05 29.60 19.10
N GLY A 168 -16.36 28.55 18.68
CA GLY A 168 -14.98 28.62 18.27
C GLY A 168 -14.64 27.56 17.24
N THR A 169 -13.51 27.72 16.60
CA THR A 169 -12.94 26.75 15.68
C THR A 169 -11.98 25.81 16.41
N LEU A 170 -11.57 24.72 15.75
CA LEU A 170 -10.54 23.83 16.29
C LEU A 170 -9.19 24.56 16.44
N GLU A 171 -8.91 25.56 15.60
CA GLU A 171 -7.69 26.37 15.71
C GLU A 171 -7.73 27.29 16.94
N ASP A 172 -8.88 27.92 17.24
CA ASP A 172 -9.05 28.74 18.45
C ASP A 172 -8.79 27.92 19.71
N TYR A 173 -9.31 26.68 19.76
CA TYR A 173 -9.05 25.74 20.85
C TYR A 173 -7.56 25.43 21.00
N PHE A 174 -6.88 24.99 19.94
CA PHE A 174 -5.46 24.63 20.04
C PHE A 174 -4.55 25.84 20.26
N LYS A 175 -4.92 27.03 19.78
CA LYS A 175 -4.24 28.27 20.11
C LYS A 175 -4.34 28.54 21.62
N ALA A 176 -5.54 28.50 22.20
CA ALA A 176 -5.73 28.69 23.64
C ALA A 176 -4.95 27.65 24.48
N ILE A 177 -4.93 26.38 24.07
CA ILE A 177 -4.12 25.34 24.71
C ILE A 177 -2.63 25.67 24.66
N ARG A 178 -2.10 26.06 23.49
CA ARG A 178 -0.68 26.42 23.35
C ARG A 178 -0.32 27.65 24.18
N ASP A 179 -1.16 28.68 24.18
CA ASP A 179 -0.97 29.89 24.98
C ASP A 179 -0.96 29.55 26.49
N GLU A 180 -1.87 28.68 26.95
CA GLU A 180 -1.89 28.22 28.34
C GLU A 180 -0.63 27.40 28.69
N LEU A 181 -0.23 26.47 27.82
CA LEU A 181 1.00 25.70 27.99
C LEU A 181 2.23 26.61 28.02
N ASP A 182 2.25 27.69 27.24
CA ASP A 182 3.35 28.64 27.18
C ASP A 182 3.49 29.46 28.48
N VAL A 183 2.36 29.92 29.02
CA VAL A 183 2.31 30.65 30.29
C VAL A 183 2.60 29.74 31.48
N ARG A 184 2.12 28.49 31.46
CA ARG A 184 2.22 27.52 32.57
C ARG A 184 3.33 26.49 32.41
N LYS A 185 4.34 26.69 31.54
CA LYS A 185 5.42 25.71 31.24
C LYS A 185 6.08 25.04 32.44
N LYS A 186 6.17 25.74 33.58
CA LYS A 186 6.80 25.22 34.80
C LYS A 186 5.93 24.18 35.51
N ASP A 187 4.62 24.37 35.50
CA ASP A 187 3.67 23.63 36.33
C ASP A 187 2.73 22.73 35.52
N LEU A 188 2.64 22.94 34.20
CA LEU A 188 1.78 22.20 33.29
C LEU A 188 2.61 21.58 32.15
N LYS A 189 2.64 20.24 32.10
CA LYS A 189 3.28 19.47 31.04
C LYS A 189 2.37 18.34 30.56
N LEU A 190 2.25 18.23 29.23
CA LEU A 190 1.56 17.11 28.60
C LEU A 190 2.51 15.90 28.50
N PRO A 191 2.00 14.66 28.61
CA PRO A 191 2.80 13.47 28.39
C PRO A 191 3.21 13.34 26.92
N THR A 192 4.31 12.64 26.67
CA THR A 192 4.67 12.18 25.32
C THR A 192 4.19 10.74 25.16
N LEU A 193 3.55 10.43 24.02
CA LEU A 193 3.07 9.10 23.69
C LEU A 193 3.63 8.65 22.34
N SER A 194 3.96 7.37 22.23
CA SER A 194 4.35 6.71 20.98
C SER A 194 3.56 5.41 20.82
N GLY A 195 3.41 4.96 19.58
CA GLY A 195 2.61 3.79 19.22
C GLY A 195 1.42 4.16 18.37
N ASP A 196 0.47 3.25 18.25
CA ASP A 196 -0.77 3.40 17.50
C ASP A 196 -2.01 3.11 18.36
N PHE A 197 -3.19 3.20 17.75
CA PHE A 197 -4.48 3.01 18.42
C PHE A 197 -5.28 1.85 17.81
N PHE A 198 -4.58 0.81 17.34
CA PHE A 198 -5.18 -0.46 16.94
C PHE A 198 -5.06 -1.51 18.05
N THR A 199 -6.01 -2.43 18.19
CA THR A 199 -7.25 -2.57 17.41
C THR A 199 -8.43 -1.89 18.12
N TYR A 200 -9.17 -1.07 17.38
CA TYR A 200 -10.29 -0.31 17.92
C TYR A 200 -11.43 -1.24 18.37
N ALA A 201 -11.95 -1.00 19.58
CA ALA A 201 -13.22 -1.52 20.04
C ALA A 201 -14.03 -0.37 20.65
N ASP A 202 -15.27 -0.22 20.20
CA ASP A 202 -16.19 0.80 20.67
C ASP A 202 -16.95 0.36 21.92
N ARG A 203 -17.26 -0.93 22.02
CA ARG A 203 -17.91 -1.54 23.19
C ARG A 203 -17.51 -3.00 23.38
N VAL A 204 -17.38 -3.42 24.64
CA VAL A 204 -17.25 -4.83 25.05
C VAL A 204 -16.18 -5.60 24.27
N HIS A 205 -16.57 -6.48 23.34
CA HIS A 205 -15.70 -7.33 22.53
C HIS A 205 -15.92 -7.10 21.02
N ASP A 206 -16.55 -5.97 20.66
CA ASP A 206 -16.79 -5.55 19.29
C ASP A 206 -15.51 -4.92 18.73
N TYR A 207 -14.50 -5.74 18.42
CA TYR A 207 -13.28 -5.27 17.77
C TYR A 207 -13.50 -5.08 16.27
N TRP A 208 -13.07 -3.94 15.77
CA TRP A 208 -13.21 -3.52 14.39
C TRP A 208 -12.02 -4.03 13.57
N SER A 209 -11.74 -5.33 13.64
CA SER A 209 -10.67 -5.99 12.87
C SER A 209 -11.17 -6.63 11.57
N GLY A 210 -12.49 -6.70 11.35
CA GLY A 210 -13.08 -7.26 10.13
C GLY A 210 -12.79 -6.41 8.89
N TYR A 211 -12.80 -5.08 9.02
CA TYR A 211 -12.54 -4.17 7.89
C TYR A 211 -11.09 -4.20 7.40
N TYR A 212 -10.16 -4.81 8.13
CA TYR A 212 -8.82 -5.07 7.64
C TYR A 212 -8.85 -5.92 6.37
N VAL A 213 -9.90 -6.73 6.18
CA VAL A 213 -10.04 -7.68 5.07
C VAL A 213 -11.25 -7.38 4.18
N SER A 214 -12.38 -6.91 4.74
CA SER A 214 -13.64 -6.71 4.00
C SER A 214 -13.48 -6.15 2.58
N ARG A 215 -14.03 -6.86 1.59
CA ARG A 215 -13.90 -6.57 0.15
C ARG A 215 -12.43 -6.50 -0.32
N PRO A 216 -11.65 -7.58 -0.10
CA PRO A 216 -10.21 -7.59 -0.37
C PRO A 216 -9.85 -7.42 -1.86
N PHE A 217 -10.75 -7.80 -2.77
CA PHE A 217 -10.60 -7.54 -4.21
C PHE A 217 -10.34 -6.05 -4.48
N TYR A 218 -11.12 -5.13 -3.89
CA TYR A 218 -10.95 -3.70 -4.12
C TYR A 218 -9.78 -3.10 -3.33
N LYS A 219 -9.35 -3.73 -2.22
CA LYS A 219 -8.07 -3.40 -1.56
C LYS A 219 -6.87 -3.76 -2.45
N SER A 220 -6.99 -4.79 -3.28
CA SER A 220 -5.97 -5.10 -4.29
C SER A 220 -6.01 -4.11 -5.46
N VAL A 221 -7.20 -3.72 -5.92
CA VAL A 221 -7.36 -2.69 -6.96
C VAL A 221 -6.81 -1.32 -6.52
N ASP A 222 -6.95 -0.94 -5.24
CA ASP A 222 -6.30 0.24 -4.64
C ASP A 222 -4.81 0.28 -4.96
N ARG A 223 -4.12 -0.82 -4.66
CA ARG A 223 -2.67 -0.94 -4.84
C ARG A 223 -2.26 -0.97 -6.31
N VAL A 224 -3.07 -1.58 -7.18
CA VAL A 224 -2.90 -1.51 -8.64
C VAL A 224 -3.06 -0.07 -9.15
N LEU A 225 -4.03 0.69 -8.64
CA LEU A 225 -4.22 2.09 -9.03
C LEU A 225 -3.10 2.97 -8.49
N GLU A 226 -2.66 2.76 -7.25
CA GLU A 226 -1.53 3.47 -6.63
C GLU A 226 -0.24 3.29 -7.45
N GLU A 227 0.15 2.05 -7.75
CA GLU A 227 1.39 1.78 -8.48
C GLU A 227 1.34 2.26 -9.93
N THR A 228 0.21 2.05 -10.62
CA THR A 228 -0.01 2.55 -11.99
C THR A 228 0.03 4.09 -12.04
N LEU A 229 -0.56 4.76 -11.05
CA LEU A 229 -0.55 6.23 -10.99
C LEU A 229 0.85 6.77 -10.70
N ARG A 230 1.60 6.16 -9.78
CA ARG A 230 3.01 6.51 -9.51
C ARG A 230 3.85 6.37 -10.78
N ALA A 231 3.72 5.23 -11.46
CA ALA A 231 4.45 4.94 -12.70
C ALA A 231 4.11 5.92 -13.84
N ALA A 232 2.83 6.29 -13.96
CA ALA A 232 2.35 7.28 -14.91
C ALA A 232 2.83 8.71 -14.56
N ASP A 233 2.82 9.13 -13.30
CA ASP A 233 3.32 10.44 -12.88
C ASP A 233 4.83 10.61 -13.20
N ILE A 234 5.62 9.54 -13.03
CA ILE A 234 7.03 9.48 -13.46
C ILE A 234 7.13 9.68 -14.97
N LEU A 235 6.41 8.88 -15.77
CA LEU A 235 6.43 9.00 -17.24
C LEU A 235 5.93 10.36 -17.72
N PHE A 236 4.95 10.95 -17.05
CA PHE A 236 4.45 12.29 -17.35
C PHE A 236 5.54 13.34 -17.13
N SER A 237 6.24 13.27 -16.01
CA SER A 237 7.32 14.20 -15.69
C SER A 237 8.50 14.06 -16.66
N LEU A 238 8.93 12.82 -16.93
CA LEU A 238 10.03 12.54 -17.86
C LEU A 238 9.65 12.92 -19.29
N SER A 239 8.45 12.57 -19.75
CA SER A 239 7.99 12.96 -21.09
C SER A 239 7.91 14.48 -21.21
N SER A 240 7.37 15.19 -20.21
CA SER A 240 7.32 16.66 -20.23
C SER A 240 8.72 17.29 -20.35
N ALA A 241 9.67 16.84 -19.52
CA ALA A 241 11.03 17.37 -19.48
C ALA A 241 11.83 17.09 -20.76
N TYR A 242 11.87 15.83 -21.20
CA TYR A 242 12.64 15.43 -22.38
C TYR A 242 12.04 15.91 -23.71
N CYS A 243 10.74 16.21 -23.73
CA CYS A 243 10.05 16.71 -24.90
C CYS A 243 9.95 18.23 -24.98
N GLN A 244 10.32 18.94 -23.91
CA GLN A 244 10.12 20.38 -23.79
C GLN A 244 8.67 20.75 -24.18
N ALA A 245 7.70 20.13 -23.51
CA ALA A 245 6.28 20.26 -23.87
C ALA A 245 5.75 21.68 -23.60
N HIS A 246 5.83 22.56 -24.61
CA HIS A 246 5.29 23.92 -24.53
C HIS A 246 3.95 24.01 -25.26
N GLY A 247 2.87 24.29 -24.52
CA GLY A 247 1.51 24.46 -25.04
C GLY A 247 0.59 23.25 -24.82
N PRO A 248 -0.72 23.46 -24.57
CA PRO A 248 -1.63 22.46 -24.01
C PRO A 248 -1.86 21.22 -24.90
N ASP A 249 -1.68 21.35 -26.22
CA ASP A 249 -1.85 20.26 -27.18
C ASP A 249 -0.61 19.37 -27.33
N ARG A 250 0.53 19.77 -26.73
CA ARG A 250 1.77 19.00 -26.78
C ARG A 250 1.76 17.89 -25.74
N PHE A 251 2.10 16.68 -26.15
CA PHE A 251 2.26 15.56 -25.24
C PHE A 251 3.29 15.91 -24.14
N PRO A 252 3.03 15.61 -22.84
CA PRO A 252 1.92 14.82 -22.30
C PRO A 252 0.69 15.62 -21.83
N LEU A 253 0.67 16.94 -22.03
CA LEU A 253 -0.32 17.85 -21.42
C LEU A 253 -1.80 17.55 -21.72
N PRO A 254 -2.20 16.97 -22.87
CA PRO A 254 -3.58 16.53 -23.11
C PRO A 254 -4.11 15.50 -22.08
N PHE A 255 -3.24 14.78 -21.38
CA PHE A 255 -3.62 13.82 -20.35
C PHE A 255 -3.77 14.43 -18.95
N THR A 256 -3.58 15.74 -18.78
CA THR A 256 -3.59 16.39 -17.45
C THR A 256 -4.86 16.11 -16.65
N GLU A 257 -6.04 16.28 -17.26
CA GLU A 257 -7.31 16.02 -16.55
C GLU A 257 -7.49 14.54 -16.20
N LYS A 258 -6.94 13.62 -17.02
CA LYS A 258 -6.99 12.18 -16.74
C LYS A 258 -6.11 11.81 -15.55
N ILE A 259 -4.87 12.33 -15.51
CA ILE A 259 -3.96 12.18 -14.36
C ILE A 259 -4.59 12.79 -13.10
N ARG A 260 -5.16 14.00 -13.20
CA ARG A 260 -5.86 14.66 -12.08
C ARG A 260 -7.05 13.84 -11.59
N SER A 261 -7.85 13.31 -12.51
CA SER A 261 -9.00 12.45 -12.20
C SER A 261 -8.56 11.18 -11.48
N ALA A 262 -7.46 10.54 -11.93
CA ALA A 262 -6.89 9.37 -11.29
C ALA A 262 -6.39 9.67 -9.86
N ARG A 263 -5.66 10.79 -9.67
CA ARG A 263 -5.23 11.28 -8.34
C ARG A 263 -6.43 11.48 -7.41
N ARG A 264 -7.50 12.15 -7.88
CA ARG A 264 -8.73 12.37 -7.10
C ARG A 264 -9.46 11.07 -6.80
N THR A 265 -9.50 10.14 -7.74
CA THR A 265 -10.15 8.84 -7.58
C THR A 265 -9.45 8.00 -6.51
N LEU A 266 -8.13 7.88 -6.57
CA LEU A 266 -7.36 7.17 -5.55
C LEU A 266 -7.54 7.83 -4.18
N ALA A 267 -7.46 9.16 -4.10
CA ALA A 267 -7.68 9.92 -2.87
C ALA A 267 -9.08 9.72 -2.29
N LEU A 268 -10.12 9.70 -3.14
CA LEU A 268 -11.49 9.43 -2.73
C LEU A 268 -11.64 8.00 -2.19
N PHE A 269 -10.95 7.03 -2.77
CA PHE A 269 -11.00 5.65 -2.27
C PHE A 269 -10.31 5.47 -0.91
N GLN A 270 -9.34 6.34 -0.56
CA GLN A 270 -8.76 6.37 0.79
C GLN A 270 -9.77 6.79 1.88
N HIS A 271 -10.99 7.17 1.50
CA HIS A 271 -12.09 7.35 2.43
C HIS A 271 -12.23 6.14 3.37
N HIS A 272 -12.57 6.39 4.63
CA HIS A 272 -12.68 5.34 5.65
C HIS A 272 -13.90 4.42 5.48
N ASP A 273 -14.72 4.61 4.43
CA ASP A 273 -15.68 3.61 3.92
C ASP A 273 -15.37 3.11 2.50
N GLY A 274 -14.34 3.66 1.85
CA GLY A 274 -13.83 3.20 0.56
C GLY A 274 -12.93 1.99 0.75
N VAL A 275 -11.64 2.24 0.98
CA VAL A 275 -10.60 1.22 1.08
C VAL A 275 -10.84 0.23 2.22
N THR A 276 -11.56 0.63 3.28
CA THR A 276 -11.95 -0.26 4.39
C THR A 276 -12.94 -1.35 3.96
N GLY A 277 -13.65 -1.14 2.85
CA GLY A 277 -14.69 -2.05 2.38
C GLY A 277 -15.90 -2.02 3.31
N THR A 278 -16.30 -0.84 3.79
CA THR A 278 -17.44 -0.68 4.73
C THR A 278 -18.59 0.16 4.17
N ALA A 279 -18.54 0.53 2.88
CA ALA A 279 -19.67 1.13 2.19
C ALA A 279 -20.72 0.11 1.71
N LYS A 280 -21.90 0.61 1.31
CA LYS A 280 -22.95 -0.19 0.67
C LYS A 280 -22.52 -0.69 -0.71
N ASN A 281 -23.08 -1.81 -1.17
CA ASN A 281 -22.69 -2.45 -2.43
C ASN A 281 -22.70 -1.48 -3.63
N HIS A 282 -23.71 -0.61 -3.77
CA HIS A 282 -23.77 0.33 -4.90
C HIS A 282 -22.70 1.43 -4.82
N VAL A 283 -22.27 1.82 -3.62
CA VAL A 283 -21.17 2.77 -3.40
C VAL A 283 -19.83 2.10 -3.70
N VAL A 284 -19.67 0.83 -3.29
CA VAL A 284 -18.51 0.01 -3.68
C VAL A 284 -18.40 -0.11 -5.21
N VAL A 285 -19.52 -0.31 -5.91
CA VAL A 285 -19.56 -0.29 -7.39
C VAL A 285 -19.18 1.07 -7.96
N ASP A 286 -19.63 2.19 -7.36
CA ASP A 286 -19.23 3.53 -7.80
C ASP A 286 -17.70 3.73 -7.66
N TYR A 287 -17.12 3.37 -6.51
CA TYR A 287 -15.66 3.39 -6.34
C TYR A 287 -14.96 2.53 -7.39
N ALA A 288 -15.46 1.31 -7.61
CA ALA A 288 -14.89 0.37 -8.56
C ALA A 288 -14.91 0.91 -10.00
N GLN A 289 -16.01 1.53 -10.43
CA GLN A 289 -16.13 2.15 -11.75
C GLN A 289 -15.15 3.31 -11.93
N LYS A 290 -15.01 4.17 -10.92
CA LYS A 290 -14.04 5.28 -10.98
C LYS A 290 -12.61 4.75 -11.06
N MET A 291 -12.24 3.80 -10.20
CA MET A 291 -10.90 3.21 -10.22
C MET A 291 -10.59 2.52 -11.56
N HIS A 292 -11.55 1.79 -12.11
CA HIS A 292 -11.41 1.13 -13.41
C HIS A 292 -11.22 2.15 -14.55
N SER A 293 -12.03 3.21 -14.60
CA SER A 293 -11.86 4.28 -15.58
C SER A 293 -10.51 4.97 -15.46
N ALA A 294 -10.04 5.23 -14.24
CA ALA A 294 -8.73 5.81 -13.98
C ALA A 294 -7.60 4.89 -14.49
N LEU A 295 -7.68 3.59 -14.20
CA LEU A 295 -6.70 2.60 -14.68
C LEU A 295 -6.59 2.56 -16.21
N LEU A 296 -7.73 2.54 -16.92
CA LEU A 296 -7.74 2.54 -18.39
C LEU A 296 -7.08 3.82 -18.96
N ASP A 297 -7.39 4.97 -18.37
CA ASP A 297 -6.82 6.25 -18.79
C ASP A 297 -5.30 6.32 -18.55
N LEU A 298 -4.83 5.83 -17.40
CA LEU A 298 -3.40 5.77 -17.07
C LEU A 298 -2.65 4.78 -17.97
N GLN A 299 -3.21 3.60 -18.20
CA GLN A 299 -2.60 2.58 -19.07
C GLN A 299 -2.46 3.08 -20.51
N LYS A 300 -3.48 3.76 -21.04
CA LYS A 300 -3.43 4.42 -22.35
C LYS A 300 -2.33 5.49 -22.39
N PHE A 301 -2.27 6.34 -21.37
CA PHE A 301 -1.24 7.36 -21.25
C PHE A 301 0.18 6.76 -21.24
N MET A 302 0.41 5.73 -20.43
CA MET A 302 1.72 5.09 -20.33
C MET A 302 2.14 4.47 -21.67
N ALA A 303 1.23 3.79 -22.37
CA ALA A 303 1.53 3.22 -23.69
C ALA A 303 1.98 4.28 -24.71
N GLN A 304 1.32 5.46 -24.72
CA GLN A 304 1.72 6.59 -25.56
C GLN A 304 3.03 7.23 -25.09
N SER A 305 3.29 7.27 -23.78
CA SER A 305 4.57 7.74 -23.24
C SER A 305 5.73 6.86 -23.68
N VAL A 306 5.55 5.53 -23.67
CA VAL A 306 6.53 4.57 -24.18
C VAL A 306 6.81 4.82 -25.67
N ALA A 307 5.76 5.04 -26.48
CA ALA A 307 5.92 5.35 -27.91
C ALA A 307 6.72 6.63 -28.14
N VAL A 308 6.41 7.69 -27.37
CA VAL A 308 7.09 8.97 -27.49
C VAL A 308 8.55 8.88 -27.05
N LEU A 309 8.83 8.29 -25.89
CA LEU A 309 10.19 8.21 -25.34
C LEU A 309 11.13 7.36 -26.21
N LEU A 310 10.66 6.21 -26.71
CA LEU A 310 11.44 5.36 -27.62
C LEU A 310 11.53 5.92 -29.06
N GLY A 311 10.60 6.80 -29.44
CA GLY A 311 10.56 7.43 -30.76
C GLY A 311 11.47 8.66 -30.91
N ARG A 312 12.18 9.08 -29.85
CA ARG A 312 13.06 10.25 -29.88
C ARG A 312 14.28 10.01 -30.78
N SER A 313 14.60 10.99 -31.63
CA SER A 313 15.85 11.00 -32.41
C SER A 313 17.04 11.36 -31.50
N MET A 314 18.16 10.64 -31.65
CA MET A 314 19.44 10.92 -30.97
C MET A 314 20.02 12.32 -31.30
N SER A 315 19.49 13.02 -32.30
CA SER A 315 19.95 14.35 -32.74
C SER A 315 19.35 15.54 -31.96
N GLY A 316 18.58 15.31 -30.89
CA GLY A 316 18.08 16.37 -29.99
C GLY A 316 17.03 17.32 -30.58
N GLN A 317 16.57 17.10 -31.83
CA GLN A 317 15.61 17.97 -32.54
C GLN A 317 14.20 17.35 -32.73
N GLY A 318 13.88 16.24 -32.05
CA GLY A 318 12.58 15.58 -32.19
C GLY A 318 11.46 16.28 -31.41
N SER A 319 10.52 16.92 -32.11
CA SER A 319 9.21 17.28 -31.52
C SER A 319 8.51 16.00 -31.07
N CYS A 320 8.30 15.82 -29.77
CA CYS A 320 7.52 14.69 -29.24
C CYS A 320 6.05 14.80 -29.62
N THR A 321 5.73 14.32 -30.81
CA THR A 321 4.38 14.16 -31.31
C THR A 321 3.99 12.70 -31.25
N VAL A 322 2.79 12.42 -30.78
CA VAL A 322 2.19 11.09 -30.87
C VAL A 322 1.83 10.86 -32.34
N VAL A 323 2.71 10.21 -33.09
CA VAL A 323 2.49 9.91 -34.52
C VAL A 323 1.48 8.77 -34.68
N ASN A 324 1.61 7.73 -33.85
CA ASN A 324 0.68 6.61 -33.80
C ASN A 324 0.31 6.29 -32.33
N PRO A 325 -0.91 6.64 -31.88
CA PRO A 325 -1.34 6.44 -30.49
C PRO A 325 -1.51 4.98 -30.09
N ASP A 326 -1.67 4.08 -31.06
CA ASP A 326 -1.91 2.64 -30.86
C ASP A 326 -0.67 1.80 -31.20
N MET A 327 0.50 2.45 -31.30
CA MET A 327 1.77 1.78 -31.55
C MET A 327 2.12 0.73 -30.50
N PHE A 328 1.77 1.02 -29.25
CA PHE A 328 1.95 0.13 -28.11
C PHE A 328 0.64 -0.04 -27.37
N ILE A 329 0.42 -1.24 -26.84
CA ILE A 329 -0.72 -1.56 -25.97
C ILE A 329 -0.23 -2.22 -24.68
N PRO A 330 -0.90 -2.01 -23.54
CA PRO A 330 -0.61 -2.76 -22.32
C PRO A 330 -0.80 -4.27 -22.52
N GLU A 331 0.06 -5.09 -21.90
CA GLU A 331 -0.03 -6.56 -21.92
C GLU A 331 -1.27 -7.09 -21.19
N LYS A 332 -1.71 -6.38 -20.14
CA LYS A 332 -2.91 -6.73 -19.38
C LYS A 332 -4.07 -5.85 -19.80
N GLU A 333 -5.23 -6.46 -19.91
CA GLU A 333 -6.48 -5.77 -20.14
C GLU A 333 -7.50 -6.21 -19.10
N GLN A 334 -8.13 -5.23 -18.46
CA GLN A 334 -9.25 -5.47 -17.57
C GLN A 334 -10.52 -5.08 -18.31
N THR A 335 -11.45 -6.02 -18.49
CA THR A 335 -12.68 -5.79 -19.27
C THR A 335 -13.79 -5.13 -18.45
N SER A 336 -13.75 -5.25 -17.12
CA SER A 336 -14.69 -4.59 -16.23
C SER A 336 -14.12 -4.41 -14.81
N TYR A 337 -14.75 -3.55 -14.02
CA TYR A 337 -14.31 -3.19 -12.67
C TYR A 337 -14.29 -4.34 -11.65
N GLY A 338 -14.94 -5.48 -11.94
CA GLY A 338 -15.16 -6.57 -10.98
C GLY A 338 -14.61 -7.92 -11.43
N VAL A 339 -13.64 -7.91 -12.35
CA VAL A 339 -12.96 -9.11 -12.86
C VAL A 339 -11.44 -8.93 -12.80
N LEU A 340 -10.73 -10.06 -12.67
CA LEU A 340 -9.27 -10.06 -12.74
C LEU A 340 -8.78 -9.63 -14.13
N PRO A 341 -7.64 -8.91 -14.23
CA PRO A 341 -7.05 -8.56 -15.51
C PRO A 341 -6.69 -9.81 -16.33
N ILE A 342 -7.01 -9.78 -17.62
CA ILE A 342 -6.66 -10.83 -18.57
C ILE A 342 -5.35 -10.46 -19.25
N ARG A 343 -4.43 -11.43 -19.34
CA ARG A 343 -3.18 -11.29 -20.06
C ARG A 343 -3.38 -11.51 -21.56
N LYS A 344 -2.87 -10.60 -22.39
CA LYS A 344 -2.81 -10.76 -23.83
C LYS A 344 -1.77 -11.79 -24.19
N LYS A 345 -2.03 -12.55 -25.25
CA LYS A 345 -1.13 -13.56 -25.76
C LYS A 345 -0.41 -13.04 -27.00
N VAL A 346 0.81 -13.52 -27.19
CA VAL A 346 1.59 -13.34 -28.41
C VAL A 346 1.25 -14.51 -29.34
N ASP A 347 0.73 -14.16 -30.52
CA ASP A 347 0.30 -15.13 -31.53
C ASP A 347 1.00 -14.78 -32.85
N LEU A 348 2.04 -15.54 -33.17
CA LEU A 348 2.96 -15.26 -34.27
C LEU A 348 2.87 -16.32 -35.36
N VAL A 349 2.93 -15.90 -36.62
CA VAL A 349 3.24 -16.80 -37.75
C VAL A 349 4.72 -16.69 -38.17
N SER A 350 5.12 -17.56 -39.10
CA SER A 350 6.44 -17.55 -39.72
C SER A 350 6.86 -16.13 -40.15
N SER A 351 8.13 -15.75 -39.92
CA SER A 351 8.74 -14.42 -40.19
C SER A 351 8.22 -13.19 -39.42
N GLN A 352 7.22 -13.36 -38.55
CA GLN A 352 6.70 -12.28 -37.71
C GLN A 352 7.47 -12.12 -36.39
N VAL A 353 7.38 -10.91 -35.84
CA VAL A 353 8.01 -10.50 -34.58
C VAL A 353 7.01 -9.80 -33.70
N GLN A 354 7.02 -10.16 -32.42
CA GLN A 354 6.37 -9.36 -31.39
C GLN A 354 7.43 -8.55 -30.65
N ARG A 355 7.29 -7.22 -30.65
CA ARG A 355 8.05 -6.34 -29.77
C ARG A 355 7.42 -6.33 -28.38
N VAL A 356 8.24 -6.52 -27.34
CA VAL A 356 7.83 -6.49 -25.93
C VAL A 356 8.68 -5.46 -25.19
N ILE A 357 8.05 -4.51 -24.51
CA ILE A 357 8.71 -3.43 -23.78
C ILE A 357 8.39 -3.56 -22.32
N PHE A 358 9.42 -3.52 -21.48
CA PHE A 358 9.27 -3.41 -20.03
C PHE A 358 9.62 -2.00 -19.59
N TYR A 359 8.77 -1.43 -18.76
CA TYR A 359 8.98 -0.19 -18.04
C TYR A 359 9.21 -0.49 -16.56
N ASN A 360 10.37 -0.07 -16.05
CA ASN A 360 10.72 -0.18 -14.64
C ASN A 360 10.45 1.17 -13.93
N PRO A 361 9.45 1.27 -13.04
CA PRO A 361 9.15 2.50 -12.31
C PRO A 361 9.98 2.66 -11.02
N LEU A 362 10.96 1.78 -10.74
CA LEU A 362 11.85 1.87 -9.59
C LEU A 362 13.11 2.66 -9.91
N GLU A 363 13.68 3.27 -8.88
CA GLU A 363 14.94 4.02 -8.87
C GLU A 363 16.21 3.16 -8.90
N GLU A 364 16.07 1.84 -9.05
CA GLU A 364 17.16 0.89 -9.24
C GLU A 364 16.95 0.05 -10.50
N ASP A 365 18.04 -0.41 -11.11
CA ASP A 365 17.97 -1.39 -12.20
C ASP A 365 17.33 -2.69 -11.68
N VAL A 366 16.47 -3.29 -12.50
CA VAL A 366 15.73 -4.50 -12.15
C VAL A 366 16.14 -5.64 -13.06
N ASP A 367 16.79 -6.64 -12.45
CA ASP A 367 17.00 -7.96 -13.01
C ASP A 367 15.93 -8.92 -12.49
N GLN A 368 15.13 -9.48 -13.41
CA GLN A 368 13.98 -10.30 -13.05
C GLN A 368 13.68 -11.36 -14.12
N VAL A 369 13.23 -12.54 -13.70
CA VAL A 369 12.56 -13.49 -14.59
C VAL A 369 11.13 -13.02 -14.82
N VAL A 370 10.82 -12.63 -16.05
CA VAL A 370 9.49 -12.18 -16.47
C VAL A 370 8.70 -13.30 -17.13
N MET A 371 7.41 -13.07 -17.35
CA MET A 371 6.52 -14.02 -18.03
C MET A 371 5.58 -13.30 -18.99
N VAL A 372 5.48 -13.82 -20.21
CA VAL A 372 4.52 -13.43 -21.24
C VAL A 372 3.78 -14.66 -21.76
N LEU A 373 2.48 -14.52 -22.06
CA LEU A 373 1.70 -15.59 -22.68
C LEU A 373 1.95 -15.68 -24.18
N VAL A 374 2.11 -16.89 -24.69
CA VAL A 374 2.30 -17.21 -26.12
C VAL A 374 1.37 -18.34 -26.55
N GLU A 375 1.00 -18.36 -27.83
CA GLU A 375 0.15 -19.43 -28.40
C GLU A 375 0.93 -20.69 -28.78
N GLN A 376 2.20 -20.56 -29.16
CA GLN A 376 3.01 -21.67 -29.66
C GLN A 376 4.23 -21.92 -28.76
N THR A 377 4.66 -23.18 -28.68
CA THR A 377 5.84 -23.57 -27.89
C THR A 377 7.17 -23.36 -28.59
N ASN A 378 7.19 -23.36 -29.93
CA ASN A 378 8.40 -23.19 -30.73
C ASN A 378 8.74 -21.71 -30.94
N VAL A 379 8.95 -20.99 -29.84
CA VAL A 379 9.29 -19.57 -29.83
C VAL A 379 10.66 -19.34 -29.19
N CYS A 380 11.31 -18.23 -29.52
CA CYS A 380 12.53 -17.76 -28.87
C CYS A 380 12.45 -16.28 -28.52
N VAL A 381 13.32 -15.85 -27.62
CA VAL A 381 13.49 -14.46 -27.20
C VAL A 381 14.87 -13.97 -27.64
N VAL A 382 14.95 -12.74 -28.14
CA VAL A 382 16.21 -12.04 -28.37
C VAL A 382 16.19 -10.67 -27.69
N GLY A 383 17.38 -10.21 -27.30
CA GLY A 383 17.58 -8.90 -26.69
C GLY A 383 17.49 -7.76 -27.70
N SER A 384 17.67 -6.53 -27.20
CA SER A 384 17.76 -5.32 -28.02
C SER A 384 18.91 -5.35 -29.02
N ASP A 385 19.98 -6.08 -28.70
CA ASP A 385 21.15 -6.30 -29.57
C ASP A 385 20.98 -7.47 -30.55
N TRP A 386 19.77 -8.04 -30.64
CA TRP A 386 19.42 -9.19 -31.47
C TRP A 386 20.15 -10.50 -31.10
N LYS A 387 20.74 -10.58 -29.90
CA LYS A 387 21.32 -11.83 -29.42
C LYS A 387 20.25 -12.73 -28.77
N PRO A 388 20.33 -14.06 -28.97
CA PRO A 388 19.43 -15.01 -28.31
C PRO A 388 19.55 -14.93 -26.78
N ILE A 389 18.40 -15.00 -26.12
CA ILE A 389 18.29 -15.07 -24.66
C ILE A 389 17.75 -16.46 -24.29
N GLU A 390 18.33 -17.07 -23.25
CA GLU A 390 17.81 -18.32 -22.72
C GLU A 390 16.41 -18.13 -22.16
N SER A 391 15.52 -19.05 -22.51
CA SER A 391 14.11 -18.95 -22.16
C SER A 391 13.53 -20.31 -21.82
N GLN A 392 12.49 -20.30 -20.99
CA GLN A 392 11.72 -21.45 -20.55
C GLN A 392 10.28 -21.29 -21.01
N ILE A 393 9.64 -22.38 -21.43
CA ILE A 393 8.22 -22.40 -21.73
C ILE A 393 7.48 -23.43 -20.86
N SER A 394 6.38 -23.00 -20.27
CA SER A 394 5.58 -23.77 -19.31
C SER A 394 4.09 -23.68 -19.64
N PRO A 395 3.25 -24.65 -19.28
CA PRO A 395 1.81 -24.54 -19.49
C PRO A 395 1.23 -23.34 -18.71
N GLU A 396 0.20 -22.71 -19.26
CA GLU A 396 -0.65 -21.79 -18.49
C GLU A 396 -1.73 -22.60 -17.75
N TRP A 397 -1.55 -22.79 -16.45
CA TRP A 397 -2.57 -23.40 -15.61
C TRP A 397 -3.66 -22.37 -15.29
N ARG A 398 -4.91 -22.69 -15.60
CA ARG A 398 -6.08 -21.91 -15.19
C ARG A 398 -6.84 -22.63 -14.09
N ASN A 399 -7.80 -21.93 -13.49
CA ASN A 399 -8.64 -22.40 -12.38
C ASN A 399 -9.17 -23.83 -12.58
N SER A 400 -9.63 -24.44 -11.49
CA SER A 400 -10.05 -25.84 -11.32
C SER A 400 -10.92 -26.50 -12.41
N LYS A 401 -11.47 -25.74 -13.35
CA LYS A 401 -12.33 -26.23 -14.44
C LYS A 401 -11.61 -26.41 -15.79
N ASP A 402 -10.44 -25.80 -16.01
CA ASP A 402 -9.76 -25.81 -17.31
C ASP A 402 -8.23 -25.88 -17.16
N LEU A 403 -7.72 -27.09 -16.89
CA LEU A 403 -6.28 -27.36 -16.83
C LEU A 403 -5.69 -27.73 -18.21
N ALA A 404 -6.51 -27.75 -19.27
CA ALA A 404 -6.15 -28.19 -20.62
C ALA A 404 -5.92 -27.01 -21.58
N GLY A 405 -5.33 -25.92 -21.08
CA GLY A 405 -5.12 -24.69 -21.85
C GLY A 405 -4.20 -24.89 -23.07
N THR A 406 -4.55 -24.26 -24.19
CA THR A 406 -3.74 -24.18 -25.43
C THR A 406 -2.66 -23.10 -25.38
N ARG A 407 -2.45 -22.48 -24.21
CA ARG A 407 -1.58 -21.32 -24.02
C ARG A 407 -0.38 -21.67 -23.17
N HIS A 408 0.70 -20.93 -23.39
CA HIS A 408 1.98 -21.19 -22.76
C HIS A 408 2.55 -19.93 -22.12
N ARG A 409 3.22 -20.09 -20.98
CA ARG A 409 3.97 -19.05 -20.28
C ARG A 409 5.43 -19.11 -20.71
N LEU A 410 5.86 -18.12 -21.48
CA LEU A 410 7.26 -17.92 -21.87
C LEU A 410 7.97 -17.08 -20.82
N HIS A 411 9.07 -17.59 -20.27
CA HIS A 411 9.89 -16.96 -19.24
C HIS A 411 11.30 -16.70 -19.76
N TRP A 412 11.86 -15.55 -19.42
CA TRP A 412 13.25 -15.22 -19.64
C TRP A 412 13.69 -14.17 -18.61
N GLN A 413 14.99 -14.04 -18.39
CA GLN A 413 15.53 -12.99 -17.55
C GLN A 413 15.67 -11.68 -18.34
N VAL A 414 15.20 -10.58 -17.77
CA VAL A 414 15.39 -9.22 -18.28
C VAL A 414 16.29 -8.42 -17.36
N HIS A 415 16.97 -7.44 -17.94
CA HIS A 415 17.61 -6.33 -17.25
C HIS A 415 16.94 -5.04 -17.74
N VAL A 416 16.34 -4.26 -16.84
CA VAL A 416 15.62 -3.02 -17.19
C VAL A 416 16.16 -1.85 -16.36
N PRO A 417 16.62 -0.77 -17.00
CA PRO A 417 17.24 0.34 -16.30
C PRO A 417 16.27 1.05 -15.35
N ALA A 418 16.80 1.63 -14.29
CA ALA A 418 16.06 2.43 -13.32
C ALA A 418 15.23 3.55 -13.98
N MET A 419 13.96 3.67 -13.62
CA MET A 419 12.96 4.59 -14.18
C MET A 419 12.86 4.53 -15.72
N GLY A 420 13.33 3.43 -16.33
CA GLY A 420 13.62 3.33 -17.76
C GLY A 420 12.86 2.23 -18.47
N LEU A 421 13.12 2.13 -19.78
CA LEU A 421 12.47 1.22 -20.72
C LEU A 421 13.50 0.29 -21.35
N GLN A 422 13.13 -0.97 -21.56
CA GLN A 422 13.93 -1.94 -22.31
C GLN A 422 13.06 -2.76 -23.26
N THR A 423 13.53 -2.92 -24.50
CA THR A 423 12.84 -3.66 -25.57
C THR A 423 13.45 -5.04 -25.79
N PHE A 424 12.58 -6.03 -25.93
CA PHE A 424 12.86 -7.41 -26.31
C PHE A 424 11.98 -7.82 -27.49
N PHE A 425 12.33 -8.94 -28.13
CA PHE A 425 11.61 -9.42 -29.30
C PHE A 425 11.38 -10.93 -29.22
N ILE A 426 10.17 -11.36 -29.59
CA ILE A 426 9.76 -12.77 -29.63
C ILE A 426 9.54 -13.20 -31.09
N PHE A 427 10.06 -14.38 -31.45
CA PHE A 427 9.98 -14.98 -32.80
C PHE A 427 9.52 -16.43 -32.72
N VAL A 428 9.00 -16.94 -33.83
CA VAL A 428 8.92 -18.38 -34.08
C VAL A 428 10.31 -18.90 -34.43
N ALA A 429 10.77 -19.97 -33.77
CA ALA A 429 12.10 -20.51 -34.04
C ALA A 429 12.13 -21.34 -35.33
N GLN A 430 12.95 -20.93 -36.29
CA GLN A 430 13.04 -21.55 -37.63
C GLN A 430 14.33 -22.37 -37.86
N GLY A 431 15.00 -22.79 -36.80
CA GLY A 431 16.24 -23.59 -36.90
C GLY A 431 17.48 -22.79 -37.37
N SER A 432 17.43 -21.45 -37.34
CA SER A 432 18.61 -20.59 -37.58
C SER A 432 19.49 -20.50 -36.33
N GLN A 433 20.80 -20.28 -36.50
CA GLN A 433 21.73 -20.06 -35.38
C GLN A 433 21.44 -18.79 -34.54
N SER A 434 20.61 -17.88 -35.08
CA SER A 434 20.26 -16.60 -34.45
C SER A 434 19.09 -16.68 -33.46
N CYS A 435 18.51 -17.86 -33.21
CA CYS A 435 17.32 -18.03 -32.37
C CYS A 435 17.34 -19.41 -31.70
N LYS A 436 17.44 -19.44 -30.36
CA LYS A 436 17.39 -20.68 -29.56
C LYS A 436 15.95 -20.89 -29.06
N PRO A 437 15.25 -21.99 -29.46
CA PRO A 437 13.91 -22.29 -28.95
C PRO A 437 13.88 -22.34 -27.42
N ALA A 438 12.76 -21.90 -26.83
CA ALA A 438 12.54 -21.97 -25.39
C ALA A 438 12.55 -23.43 -24.89
N GLN A 439 13.19 -23.66 -23.75
CA GLN A 439 13.24 -24.98 -23.13
C GLN A 439 11.87 -25.33 -22.55
N ILE A 440 11.29 -26.44 -23.01
CA ILE A 440 10.02 -26.96 -22.52
C ILE A 440 10.21 -27.48 -21.08
N ALA A 441 9.36 -27.01 -20.17
CA ALA A 441 9.35 -27.47 -18.78
C ALA A 441 8.81 -28.91 -18.64
N ASP A 442 9.39 -29.65 -17.70
CA ASP A 442 8.92 -30.98 -17.31
C ASP A 442 7.74 -30.86 -16.32
N ILE A 443 6.78 -31.78 -16.44
CA ILE A 443 5.59 -31.78 -15.58
C ILE A 443 5.56 -33.07 -14.75
N LYS A 444 5.41 -32.92 -13.43
CA LYS A 444 5.07 -34.03 -12.53
C LYS A 444 3.66 -33.82 -11.98
N VAL A 445 2.91 -34.91 -11.86
CA VAL A 445 1.52 -34.86 -11.40
C VAL A 445 1.30 -35.88 -10.29
N PHE A 446 0.65 -35.45 -9.22
CA PHE A 446 0.26 -36.29 -8.09
C PHE A 446 -1.25 -36.19 -7.88
N HIS A 447 -1.86 -37.31 -7.50
CA HIS A 447 -3.31 -37.46 -7.37
C HIS A 447 -4.09 -36.85 -8.54
N PRO A 448 -3.77 -37.22 -9.80
CA PRO A 448 -4.49 -36.71 -10.96
C PRO A 448 -5.99 -37.02 -10.82
N THR A 449 -6.82 -36.04 -11.14
CA THR A 449 -8.26 -36.25 -11.28
C THR A 449 -8.56 -36.89 -12.63
N ASP A 450 -9.71 -37.54 -12.79
CA ASP A 450 -10.15 -38.10 -14.09
C ASP A 450 -10.22 -37.03 -15.20
N ALA A 451 -10.37 -35.76 -14.83
CA ALA A 451 -10.39 -34.62 -15.74
C ALA A 451 -8.99 -34.14 -16.17
N PHE A 452 -7.91 -34.58 -15.51
CA PHE A 452 -6.56 -34.13 -15.84
C PHE A 452 -6.07 -34.77 -17.13
N THR A 453 -5.74 -33.94 -18.13
CA THR A 453 -5.09 -34.36 -19.36
C THR A 453 -3.74 -33.65 -19.48
N CYS A 454 -2.68 -34.40 -19.79
CA CYS A 454 -1.37 -33.79 -20.01
C CYS A 454 -1.41 -32.91 -21.27
N PRO A 455 -1.13 -31.60 -21.18
CA PRO A 455 -1.18 -30.73 -22.34
C PRO A 455 -0.03 -31.06 -23.30
N PRO A 456 -0.26 -31.24 -24.62
CA PRO A 456 0.82 -31.30 -25.59
C PRO A 456 1.51 -29.93 -25.72
N PRO A 457 2.81 -29.85 -26.03
CA PRO A 457 3.78 -30.94 -26.24
C PRO A 457 4.50 -31.39 -24.96
N TYR A 458 3.96 -31.09 -23.78
CA TYR A 458 4.63 -31.36 -22.51
C TYR A 458 4.63 -32.85 -22.18
N LYS A 459 5.65 -33.28 -21.43
CA LYS A 459 5.74 -34.65 -20.90
C LYS A 459 5.35 -34.64 -19.43
N CYS A 460 4.23 -35.26 -19.11
CA CYS A 460 3.80 -35.45 -17.73
C CYS A 460 4.24 -36.81 -17.22
N SER A 461 4.86 -36.82 -16.04
CA SER A 461 5.22 -38.02 -15.31
C SER A 461 4.41 -38.13 -14.02
N GLN A 462 4.00 -39.35 -13.68
CA GLN A 462 3.42 -39.65 -12.38
C GLN A 462 4.52 -40.24 -11.49
N THR A 463 4.50 -39.90 -10.21
CA THR A 463 5.49 -40.37 -9.23
C THR A 463 4.79 -40.70 -7.91
N GLU A 464 5.36 -41.65 -7.16
CA GLU A 464 4.89 -42.10 -5.84
C GLU A 464 5.73 -41.49 -4.69
N GLU A 465 6.47 -40.41 -4.98
CA GLU A 465 7.19 -39.65 -3.95
C GLU A 465 6.24 -39.19 -2.83
N LYS A 466 6.75 -39.16 -1.59
CA LYS A 466 5.98 -38.70 -0.42
C LYS A 466 5.99 -37.18 -0.24
N VAL A 467 6.91 -36.50 -0.91
CA VAL A 467 7.11 -35.05 -0.84
C VAL A 467 7.34 -34.50 -2.23
N VAL A 468 6.96 -33.24 -2.43
CA VAL A 468 7.25 -32.46 -3.62
C VAL A 468 8.33 -31.44 -3.29
N GLU A 469 9.26 -31.22 -4.22
CA GLU A 469 10.35 -30.27 -4.03
C GLU A 469 10.45 -29.30 -5.22
N ILE A 470 10.60 -28.01 -4.92
CA ILE A 470 11.05 -27.01 -5.89
C ILE A 470 12.23 -26.24 -5.31
N GLN A 471 13.14 -25.82 -6.17
CA GLN A 471 14.38 -25.19 -5.75
C GLN A 471 14.96 -24.25 -6.81
N ASN A 472 15.81 -23.35 -6.35
CA ASN A 472 16.74 -22.58 -7.17
C ASN A 472 18.16 -22.67 -6.54
N GLU A 473 19.08 -21.81 -6.98
CA GLU A 473 20.45 -21.77 -6.47
C GLU A 473 20.58 -21.43 -4.97
N ARG A 474 19.55 -20.84 -4.35
CA ARG A 474 19.61 -20.33 -2.96
C ARG A 474 18.68 -21.05 -1.99
N VAL A 475 17.50 -21.46 -2.44
CA VAL A 475 16.45 -21.99 -1.59
C VAL A 475 15.85 -23.27 -2.16
N LYS A 476 15.35 -24.11 -1.26
CA LYS A 476 14.55 -25.30 -1.58
C LYS A 476 13.32 -25.35 -0.69
N LEU A 477 12.16 -25.54 -1.30
CA LEU A 477 10.88 -25.72 -0.63
C LEU A 477 10.45 -27.18 -0.73
N VAL A 478 9.87 -27.68 0.34
CA VAL A 478 9.33 -29.04 0.41
C VAL A 478 7.86 -28.97 0.77
N PHE A 479 7.02 -29.62 -0.02
CA PHE A 479 5.58 -29.73 0.19
C PHE A 479 5.20 -31.18 0.50
N SER A 480 4.20 -31.36 1.35
CA SER A 480 3.63 -32.67 1.65
C SER A 480 2.76 -33.12 0.47
N VAL A 481 2.97 -34.35 -0.04
CA VAL A 481 2.07 -34.91 -1.08
C VAL A 481 0.69 -35.23 -0.49
N GLN A 482 0.61 -35.44 0.83
CA GLN A 482 -0.64 -35.78 1.49
C GLN A 482 -1.67 -34.66 1.38
N ASP A 483 -1.28 -33.41 1.60
CA ASP A 483 -2.17 -32.24 1.65
C ASP A 483 -1.84 -31.19 0.55
N GLY A 484 -0.69 -31.32 -0.09
CA GLY A 484 -0.18 -30.42 -1.12
C GLY A 484 0.27 -29.05 -0.60
N LEU A 485 0.53 -28.92 0.71
CA LEU A 485 0.89 -27.67 1.38
C LEU A 485 2.39 -27.61 1.74
N LEU A 486 2.91 -26.40 1.94
CA LEU A 486 4.31 -26.18 2.30
C LEU A 486 4.61 -26.77 3.68
N HIS A 487 5.73 -27.45 3.82
CA HIS A 487 6.15 -28.12 5.05
C HIS A 487 7.50 -27.63 5.57
N SER A 488 8.47 -27.37 4.69
CA SER A 488 9.77 -26.85 5.11
C SER A 488 10.46 -25.99 4.07
N TRP A 489 11.38 -25.16 4.56
CA TRP A 489 12.23 -24.27 3.79
C TRP A 489 13.69 -24.55 4.11
N LYS A 490 14.52 -24.74 3.09
CA LYS A 490 15.97 -24.86 3.22
C LYS A 490 16.66 -23.70 2.52
N ASP A 491 17.54 -23.02 3.25
CA ASP A 491 18.46 -22.03 2.68
C ASP A 491 19.83 -22.70 2.44
N TYR A 492 20.28 -22.72 1.18
CA TYR A 492 21.51 -23.42 0.79
C TYR A 492 22.77 -22.75 1.31
N LYS A 493 22.75 -21.43 1.52
CA LYS A 493 23.93 -20.67 1.95
C LYS A 493 24.25 -20.88 3.42
N SER A 494 23.24 -20.83 4.28
CA SER A 494 23.35 -21.08 5.71
C SER A 494 23.36 -22.57 6.03
N GLY A 495 22.77 -23.40 5.16
CA GLY A 495 22.52 -24.81 5.42
C GLY A 495 21.33 -25.04 6.35
N ASN A 496 20.69 -23.97 6.84
CA ASN A 496 19.58 -24.05 7.77
C ASN A 496 18.32 -24.60 7.09
N VAL A 497 17.62 -25.47 7.80
CA VAL A 497 16.32 -25.99 7.43
C VAL A 497 15.34 -25.53 8.51
N MET A 498 14.36 -24.74 8.11
CA MET A 498 13.28 -24.26 8.97
C MET A 498 12.02 -25.08 8.69
N SER A 499 11.34 -25.52 9.76
CA SER A 499 9.96 -25.97 9.67
C SER A 499 9.08 -24.78 9.28
N LEU A 500 8.30 -24.90 8.20
CA LEU A 500 7.36 -23.87 7.76
C LEU A 500 6.13 -24.57 7.21
N LYS A 501 5.18 -24.86 8.11
CA LYS A 501 3.95 -25.58 7.79
C LYS A 501 2.87 -24.59 7.40
N GLU A 502 2.35 -24.75 6.20
CA GLU A 502 1.21 -24.01 5.69
C GLU A 502 -0.08 -24.79 5.99
N ASP A 503 -1.13 -24.09 6.39
CA ASP A 503 -2.49 -24.62 6.46
C ASP A 503 -3.50 -23.60 5.89
N VAL A 504 -4.60 -24.11 5.35
CA VAL A 504 -5.73 -23.29 4.91
C VAL A 504 -6.91 -23.63 5.81
N ALA A 505 -7.49 -22.62 6.44
CA ALA A 505 -8.49 -22.80 7.48
C ALA A 505 -9.63 -21.80 7.37
N LEU A 506 -10.76 -22.10 8.02
CA LEU A 506 -11.94 -21.23 8.10
C LEU A 506 -12.29 -20.92 9.55
N TYR A 507 -12.54 -19.64 9.84
CA TYR A 507 -13.38 -19.26 10.97
C TYR A 507 -14.84 -19.43 10.62
N SER A 508 -15.65 -19.79 11.62
CA SER A 508 -17.09 -19.60 11.58
C SER A 508 -17.43 -18.38 12.41
N SER A 509 -18.26 -17.47 11.90
CA SER A 509 -18.43 -16.15 12.51
C SER A 509 -19.90 -15.75 12.62
N TYR A 510 -20.48 -15.91 13.80
CA TYR A 510 -21.85 -15.50 14.07
C TYR A 510 -21.87 -14.06 14.63
N GLY A 511 -22.35 -13.11 13.83
CA GLY A 511 -22.44 -11.69 14.22
C GLY A 511 -21.29 -10.80 13.73
N SER A 512 -20.34 -11.36 12.97
CA SER A 512 -19.43 -10.57 12.13
C SER A 512 -20.23 -9.81 11.06
N GLY A 513 -19.71 -8.64 10.67
CA GLY A 513 -20.19 -7.84 9.54
C GLY A 513 -19.03 -7.10 8.89
N ALA A 514 -19.28 -6.05 8.11
CA ALA A 514 -18.21 -5.38 7.36
C ALA A 514 -17.10 -4.78 8.26
N TYR A 515 -17.42 -4.34 9.47
CA TYR A 515 -16.48 -3.74 10.42
C TYR A 515 -15.95 -4.76 11.42
N LEU A 516 -16.86 -5.54 12.01
CA LEU A 516 -16.57 -6.39 13.17
C LEU A 516 -16.12 -7.79 12.75
N PHE A 517 -15.12 -8.30 13.46
CA PHE A 517 -14.73 -9.71 13.43
C PHE A 517 -15.16 -10.37 14.74
N LYS A 518 -16.08 -11.33 14.67
CA LYS A 518 -16.66 -12.07 15.82
C LYS A 518 -16.64 -13.58 15.53
N PRO A 519 -15.46 -14.21 15.59
CA PRO A 519 -15.34 -15.65 15.35
C PRO A 519 -15.96 -16.45 16.49
N VAL A 520 -16.46 -17.63 16.14
CA VAL A 520 -16.96 -18.67 17.06
C VAL A 520 -15.87 -19.72 17.22
N GLY A 521 -14.91 -19.43 18.09
CA GLY A 521 -13.74 -20.30 18.35
C GLY A 521 -12.57 -20.07 17.40
N GLU A 522 -11.58 -20.96 17.46
CA GLU A 522 -10.42 -20.96 16.57
C GLU A 522 -10.79 -21.41 15.15
N ALA A 523 -10.00 -21.01 14.16
CA ALA A 523 -10.13 -21.48 12.80
C ALA A 523 -9.89 -23.00 12.73
N ARG A 524 -10.54 -23.65 11.76
CA ARG A 524 -10.38 -25.10 11.52
C ARG A 524 -9.83 -25.33 10.13
N SER A 525 -8.82 -26.20 10.02
CA SER A 525 -8.29 -26.65 8.73
C SER A 525 -9.43 -27.17 7.85
N ILE A 526 -9.35 -26.83 6.56
CA ILE A 526 -10.28 -27.31 5.55
C ILE A 526 -9.66 -28.31 4.59
N VAL A 527 -8.37 -28.57 4.74
CA VAL A 527 -7.60 -29.44 3.84
C VAL A 527 -7.59 -30.86 4.38
N SER A 528 -7.85 -31.81 3.49
CA SER A 528 -7.86 -33.24 3.79
C SER A 528 -6.90 -33.98 2.85
N PRO A 529 -6.47 -35.20 3.20
CA PRO A 529 -5.54 -35.95 2.36
C PRO A 529 -6.02 -36.18 0.93
N GLY A 530 -5.18 -35.85 -0.04
CA GLY A 530 -5.42 -35.91 -1.48
C GLY A 530 -5.40 -34.52 -2.12
N GLY A 531 -6.07 -34.38 -3.26
CA GLY A 531 -6.09 -33.13 -4.02
C GLY A 531 -4.98 -33.10 -5.08
N LEU A 532 -5.27 -32.44 -6.19
CA LEU A 532 -4.39 -32.41 -7.34
C LEU A 532 -3.14 -31.57 -7.03
N ILE A 533 -1.96 -32.13 -7.31
CA ILE A 533 -0.70 -31.39 -7.27
C ILE A 533 -0.03 -31.50 -8.65
N VAL A 534 0.32 -30.36 -9.22
CA VAL A 534 1.04 -30.27 -10.50
C VAL A 534 2.33 -29.49 -10.29
N VAL A 535 3.45 -30.12 -10.59
CA VAL A 535 4.78 -29.54 -10.47
C VAL A 535 5.31 -29.24 -11.86
N THR A 536 5.67 -27.99 -12.10
CA THR A 536 6.29 -27.55 -13.35
C THR A 536 7.75 -27.25 -13.07
N GLN A 537 8.68 -27.95 -13.73
CA GLN A 537 10.12 -27.80 -13.53
C GLN A 537 10.79 -27.31 -14.80
N GLY A 538 11.41 -26.14 -14.74
CA GLY A 538 12.27 -25.65 -15.81
C GLY A 538 13.49 -24.88 -15.28
N PRO A 539 14.36 -24.40 -16.18
CA PRO A 539 15.64 -23.81 -15.81
C PRO A 539 15.56 -22.43 -15.15
N LEU A 540 14.48 -21.66 -15.38
CA LEU A 540 14.29 -20.29 -14.88
C LEU A 540 13.21 -20.19 -13.80
N MET A 541 12.27 -21.14 -13.76
CA MET A 541 11.16 -21.14 -12.82
C MET A 541 10.73 -22.56 -12.51
N GLN A 542 10.50 -22.84 -11.23
CA GLN A 542 9.83 -24.04 -10.76
C GLN A 542 8.57 -23.66 -9.98
N GLU A 543 7.50 -24.42 -10.18
CA GLU A 543 6.18 -24.14 -9.60
C GLU A 543 5.52 -25.40 -9.06
N VAL A 544 4.78 -25.26 -7.97
CA VAL A 544 3.80 -26.23 -7.48
C VAL A 544 2.43 -25.58 -7.48
N LEU A 545 1.54 -26.06 -8.34
CA LEU A 545 0.11 -25.79 -8.28
C LEU A 545 -0.56 -26.88 -7.44
N THR A 546 -1.31 -26.48 -6.41
CA THR A 546 -2.11 -27.39 -5.60
C THR A 546 -3.57 -26.96 -5.64
N GLN A 547 -4.46 -27.94 -5.85
CA GLN A 547 -5.89 -27.83 -5.58
C GLN A 547 -6.20 -28.74 -4.37
N PRO A 548 -6.15 -28.18 -3.15
CA PRO A 548 -6.32 -28.99 -1.95
C PRO A 548 -7.68 -29.68 -1.96
N LYS A 549 -7.71 -30.94 -1.51
CA LYS A 549 -8.98 -31.63 -1.31
C LYS A 549 -9.65 -31.08 -0.07
N THR A 550 -10.88 -30.60 -0.21
CA THR A 550 -11.68 -30.07 0.88
C THR A 550 -13.02 -30.80 0.97
N ASP A 551 -13.79 -30.53 2.02
CA ASP A 551 -15.15 -31.09 2.17
C ASP A 551 -16.14 -30.54 1.14
N TRP A 552 -15.76 -29.51 0.38
CA TRP A 552 -16.57 -28.88 -0.66
C TRP A 552 -16.18 -29.36 -2.05
N SER A 553 -17.18 -29.52 -2.92
CA SER A 553 -16.98 -29.91 -4.33
C SER A 553 -16.15 -28.88 -5.12
N LEU A 554 -16.28 -27.60 -4.77
CA LEU A 554 -15.42 -26.52 -5.23
C LEU A 554 -14.66 -25.99 -4.01
N SER A 555 -13.34 -26.19 -4.01
CA SER A 555 -12.48 -25.65 -2.95
C SER A 555 -12.58 -24.11 -2.92
N PRO A 556 -12.69 -23.48 -1.74
CA PRO A 556 -12.72 -22.02 -1.62
C PRO A 556 -11.41 -21.36 -2.05
N ALA A 557 -10.32 -22.13 -2.16
CA ALA A 557 -9.06 -21.65 -2.69
C ALA A 557 -8.26 -22.72 -3.43
N SER A 558 -7.48 -22.27 -4.42
CA SER A 558 -6.33 -23.02 -4.96
C SER A 558 -5.05 -22.22 -4.77
N ARG A 559 -3.90 -22.89 -4.77
CA ARG A 559 -2.61 -22.27 -4.44
C ARG A 559 -1.55 -22.57 -5.49
N MET A 560 -0.67 -21.61 -5.72
CA MET A 560 0.56 -21.77 -6.50
C MET A 560 1.75 -21.28 -5.69
N ALA A 561 2.81 -22.09 -5.62
CA ALA A 561 4.09 -21.71 -5.03
C ALA A 561 5.16 -21.70 -6.14
N ARG A 562 5.96 -20.64 -6.23
CA ARG A 562 7.01 -20.49 -7.23
C ARG A 562 8.35 -20.10 -6.62
N VAL A 563 9.40 -20.66 -7.20
CA VAL A 563 10.78 -20.19 -7.02
C VAL A 563 11.38 -19.89 -8.39
N TYR A 564 12.15 -18.82 -8.45
CA TYR A 564 12.77 -18.36 -9.69
C TYR A 564 14.28 -18.58 -9.63
N ASN A 565 14.82 -19.00 -10.76
CA ASN A 565 16.25 -19.18 -10.97
C ASN A 565 16.72 -18.12 -11.96
N GLY A 566 17.37 -17.09 -11.43
CA GLY A 566 17.89 -15.97 -12.19
C GLY A 566 19.15 -15.42 -11.55
N ILE A 567 20.02 -14.85 -12.36
CA ILE A 567 21.28 -14.25 -11.91
C ILE A 567 20.97 -12.86 -11.38
N ASP A 568 21.54 -12.48 -10.23
CA ASP A 568 21.40 -11.14 -9.66
C ASP A 568 19.95 -10.63 -9.54
N THR A 569 18.98 -11.52 -9.25
CA THR A 569 17.59 -11.15 -8.99
C THR A 569 17.20 -11.37 -7.53
N VAL A 570 16.38 -10.46 -6.96
CA VAL A 570 15.80 -10.64 -5.62
C VAL A 570 14.82 -11.83 -5.58
N GLN A 571 14.26 -12.23 -6.73
CA GLN A 571 13.38 -13.40 -6.81
C GLN A 571 14.07 -14.70 -6.39
N SER A 572 15.41 -14.75 -6.45
CA SER A 572 16.17 -15.93 -6.04
C SER A 572 16.14 -16.18 -4.52
N PHE A 573 15.82 -15.16 -3.71
CA PHE A 573 15.82 -15.24 -2.24
C PHE A 573 14.46 -15.54 -1.64
N MET A 574 13.39 -15.42 -2.42
CA MET A 574 12.02 -15.45 -1.94
C MET A 574 11.22 -16.53 -2.64
N ALA A 575 10.09 -16.90 -2.06
CA ALA A 575 9.09 -17.74 -2.68
C ALA A 575 7.82 -16.94 -2.91
N GLU A 576 7.29 -17.00 -4.14
CA GLU A 576 6.01 -16.39 -4.46
C GLU A 576 4.89 -17.40 -4.19
N MET A 577 3.92 -16.99 -3.39
CA MET A 577 2.72 -17.76 -3.06
C MET A 577 1.51 -17.00 -3.60
N VAL A 578 0.71 -17.65 -4.44
CA VAL A 578 -0.53 -17.08 -4.98
C VAL A 578 -1.70 -17.96 -4.55
N TYR A 579 -2.66 -17.36 -3.85
CA TYR A 579 -3.92 -18.00 -3.47
C TYR A 579 -5.04 -17.45 -4.35
N HIS A 580 -5.61 -18.29 -5.20
CA HIS A 580 -6.83 -17.95 -5.92
C HIS A 580 -8.04 -18.24 -5.03
N VAL A 581 -8.76 -17.21 -4.60
CA VAL A 581 -9.84 -17.29 -3.60
C VAL A 581 -11.20 -17.08 -4.24
N GLU A 582 -12.14 -17.99 -3.98
CA GLU A 582 -13.53 -17.97 -4.49
C GLU A 582 -14.55 -18.28 -3.37
N LEU A 583 -14.84 -17.31 -2.49
CA LEU A 583 -15.92 -17.42 -1.48
C LEU A 583 -17.28 -16.99 -2.05
N LEU A 584 -17.77 -17.68 -3.08
CA LEU A 584 -18.99 -17.29 -3.78
C LEU A 584 -20.23 -18.09 -3.35
N ASP A 585 -20.04 -19.35 -2.96
CA ASP A 585 -21.13 -20.27 -2.62
C ASP A 585 -21.78 -19.96 -1.25
N HIS A 586 -23.06 -20.29 -1.10
CA HIS A 586 -23.79 -20.15 0.17
C HIS A 586 -23.21 -21.03 1.28
N ALA A 587 -22.49 -22.11 0.95
CA ALA A 587 -21.75 -22.93 1.90
C ALA A 587 -20.66 -22.15 2.66
N PHE A 588 -20.20 -21.01 2.12
CA PHE A 588 -19.23 -20.12 2.76
C PHE A 588 -19.86 -18.94 3.49
N ASN A 589 -21.20 -18.87 3.58
CA ASN A 589 -21.87 -17.87 4.39
C ASN A 589 -21.42 -17.94 5.85
N ASP A 590 -21.15 -16.77 6.44
CA ASP A 590 -20.68 -16.59 7.81
C ASP A 590 -19.34 -17.30 8.08
N LYS A 591 -18.46 -17.30 7.07
CA LYS A 591 -17.10 -17.85 7.16
C LYS A 591 -16.04 -16.85 6.71
N GLU A 592 -14.85 -17.01 7.28
CA GLU A 592 -13.70 -16.14 7.02
C GLU A 592 -12.48 -17.04 6.76
N LEU A 593 -11.93 -16.97 5.55
CA LEU A 593 -10.86 -17.83 5.04
C LEU A 593 -9.50 -17.26 5.44
N ILE A 594 -8.65 -18.11 5.99
CA ILE A 594 -7.28 -17.75 6.38
C ILE A 594 -6.27 -18.71 5.75
N VAL A 595 -5.05 -18.21 5.62
CA VAL A 595 -3.84 -19.04 5.54
C VAL A 595 -3.07 -18.91 6.86
N LEU A 596 -2.57 -20.03 7.35
CA LEU A 596 -1.74 -20.13 8.55
C LEU A 596 -0.34 -20.61 8.16
N PHE A 597 0.69 -19.93 8.67
CA PHE A 597 2.08 -20.35 8.57
C PHE A 597 2.64 -20.64 9.97
N GLU A 598 3.01 -21.89 10.24
CA GLU A 598 3.62 -22.32 11.50
C GLU A 598 5.11 -22.61 11.32
N THR A 599 5.93 -21.92 12.11
CA THR A 599 7.39 -22.06 12.12
C THR A 599 7.88 -22.68 13.44
N ASP A 600 9.14 -23.11 13.44
CA ASP A 600 9.86 -23.51 14.66
C ASP A 600 10.54 -22.32 15.37
N LEU A 601 10.25 -21.07 14.97
CA LEU A 601 10.76 -19.88 15.63
C LEU A 601 10.12 -19.70 17.00
N ASP A 602 10.95 -19.52 18.03
CA ASP A 602 10.47 -19.05 19.33
C ASP A 602 10.29 -17.53 19.32
N THR A 603 9.04 -17.09 19.11
CA THR A 603 8.65 -15.68 19.10
C THR A 603 7.95 -15.24 20.39
N GLY A 604 7.77 -16.16 21.35
CA GLY A 604 6.93 -15.97 22.52
C GLY A 604 5.50 -15.56 22.12
N ASN A 605 5.12 -14.33 22.48
CA ASN A 605 3.84 -13.74 22.10
C ASN A 605 4.00 -12.48 21.23
N THR A 606 5.18 -12.28 20.63
CA THR A 606 5.53 -11.07 19.88
C THR A 606 5.60 -11.35 18.38
N PHE A 607 5.06 -10.43 17.60
CA PHE A 607 5.23 -10.39 16.14
C PHE A 607 5.22 -8.93 15.68
N PHE A 608 5.46 -8.69 14.39
CA PHE A 608 5.57 -7.33 13.87
C PHE A 608 4.66 -7.15 12.67
N THR A 609 3.98 -6.00 12.61
CA THR A 609 3.17 -5.60 11.45
C THR A 609 3.55 -4.20 10.99
N ASP A 610 3.40 -3.93 9.70
CA ASP A 610 3.60 -2.59 9.17
C ASP A 610 2.41 -1.66 9.48
N LEU A 611 2.70 -0.36 9.48
CA LEU A 611 1.73 0.71 9.52
C LEU A 611 1.87 1.51 8.23
N ASN A 612 0.86 1.38 7.37
CA ASN A 612 0.72 2.10 6.11
C ASN A 612 1.90 1.93 5.14
N GLY A 613 2.62 0.80 5.17
CA GLY A 613 3.83 0.59 4.35
C GLY A 613 5.02 1.50 4.71
N PHE A 614 4.96 2.22 5.85
CA PHE A 614 5.96 3.22 6.23
C PHE A 614 6.90 2.73 7.33
N GLN A 615 6.34 2.23 8.43
CA GLN A 615 7.08 1.76 9.61
C GLN A 615 6.58 0.39 10.04
N THR A 616 7.37 -0.33 10.82
CA THR A 616 6.96 -1.57 11.48
C THR A 616 6.88 -1.37 12.99
N ILE A 617 5.88 -2.00 13.62
CA ILE A 617 5.62 -1.89 15.05
C ILE A 617 5.48 -3.29 15.68
N SER A 618 5.98 -3.41 16.91
CA SER A 618 5.86 -4.63 17.71
C SER A 618 4.42 -4.82 18.18
N ARG A 619 3.89 -6.02 17.98
CA ARG A 619 2.59 -6.49 18.47
C ARG A 619 2.82 -7.54 19.53
N GLU A 620 1.98 -7.53 20.55
CA GLU A 620 2.00 -8.52 21.62
C GLU A 620 0.62 -9.16 21.71
N THR A 621 0.56 -10.47 21.48
CA THR A 621 -0.66 -11.26 21.67
C THR A 621 -0.91 -11.47 23.14
N ARG A 622 -2.13 -11.16 23.58
CA ARG A 622 -2.51 -11.14 25.01
C ARG A 622 -3.73 -12.02 25.24
N GLY A 623 -3.60 -13.05 26.07
CA GLY A 623 -4.71 -13.95 26.40
C GLY A 623 -5.90 -13.29 27.12
N LYS A 624 -5.70 -12.10 27.71
CA LYS A 624 -6.80 -11.30 28.29
C LYS A 624 -7.64 -10.55 27.25
N ILE A 625 -7.15 -10.45 26.02
CA ILE A 625 -7.81 -9.83 24.88
C ILE A 625 -8.40 -10.97 24.03
N PRO A 626 -9.68 -10.91 23.62
CA PRO A 626 -10.26 -11.95 22.79
C PRO A 626 -9.56 -12.03 21.43
N LEU A 627 -9.71 -13.15 20.72
CA LEU A 627 -9.01 -13.45 19.46
C LEU A 627 -9.03 -12.28 18.48
N GLN A 628 -10.21 -11.73 18.19
CA GLN A 628 -10.40 -10.63 17.25
C GLN A 628 -9.68 -9.33 17.65
N GLY A 629 -9.35 -9.15 18.92
CA GLY A 629 -8.58 -8.01 19.41
C GLY A 629 -7.07 -8.17 19.27
N ASN A 630 -6.59 -9.37 18.95
CA ASN A 630 -5.19 -9.65 18.61
C ASN A 630 -4.94 -9.65 17.10
N TYR A 631 -5.96 -9.38 16.27
CA TYR A 631 -5.82 -9.11 14.85
C TYR A 631 -5.41 -7.65 14.62
N TYR A 632 -4.45 -7.43 13.73
CA TYR A 632 -3.94 -6.12 13.35
C TYR A 632 -3.96 -5.96 11.83
N PRO A 633 -3.94 -4.71 11.32
CA PRO A 633 -3.79 -4.51 9.89
C PRO A 633 -2.37 -4.92 9.45
N MET A 634 -2.30 -5.58 8.30
CA MET A 634 -1.09 -5.81 7.50
C MET A 634 -1.28 -5.13 6.15
N PRO A 635 -0.99 -3.82 6.03
CA PRO A 635 -1.07 -3.14 4.74
C PRO A 635 -0.12 -3.70 3.69
N SER A 636 1.06 -4.20 4.10
CA SER A 636 2.08 -4.66 3.14
C SER A 636 3.10 -5.68 3.70
N LEU A 637 3.31 -5.76 5.02
CA LEU A 637 4.33 -6.60 5.63
C LEU A 637 3.95 -7.02 7.07
N ALA A 638 4.10 -8.30 7.36
CA ALA A 638 4.19 -8.81 8.73
C ALA A 638 5.37 -9.78 8.85
N PHE A 639 5.98 -9.87 10.03
CA PHE A 639 7.07 -10.83 10.25
C PHE A 639 7.12 -11.38 11.67
N LEU A 640 7.60 -12.62 11.75
CA LEU A 640 7.99 -13.33 12.96
C LEU A 640 9.51 -13.22 13.11
N GLN A 641 9.98 -12.94 14.32
CA GLN A 641 11.40 -12.88 14.61
C GLN A 641 11.72 -13.67 15.86
N GLY A 642 12.53 -14.72 15.71
CA GLY A 642 13.01 -15.53 16.82
C GLY A 642 14.12 -14.86 17.62
N SER A 643 14.40 -15.40 18.80
CA SER A 643 15.46 -14.92 19.69
C SER A 643 16.86 -15.04 19.08
N GLU A 644 17.11 -16.06 18.28
CA GLU A 644 18.42 -16.38 17.69
C GLU A 644 18.77 -15.60 16.40
N GLY A 645 18.04 -14.52 16.09
CA GLY A 645 18.32 -13.71 14.90
C GLY A 645 17.89 -14.36 13.58
N HIS A 646 16.84 -15.20 13.65
CA HIS A 646 16.11 -15.74 12.51
C HIS A 646 14.77 -15.02 12.33
N ARG A 647 14.36 -14.79 11.08
CA ARG A 647 13.12 -14.06 10.76
C ARG A 647 12.38 -14.69 9.59
N PHE A 648 11.08 -14.88 9.76
CA PHE A 648 10.15 -15.22 8.69
C PHE A 648 9.30 -14.00 8.36
N SER A 649 9.41 -13.49 7.14
CA SER A 649 8.71 -12.30 6.66
C SER A 649 7.70 -12.65 5.57
N LEU A 650 6.50 -12.09 5.71
CA LEU A 650 5.39 -12.22 4.79
C LEU A 650 5.08 -10.86 4.18
N HIS A 651 5.40 -10.69 2.90
CA HIS A 651 5.09 -9.46 2.15
C HIS A 651 3.78 -9.66 1.39
N SER A 652 2.94 -8.64 1.36
CA SER A 652 1.68 -8.66 0.62
C SER A 652 1.54 -7.42 -0.27
N ARG A 653 0.87 -7.61 -1.39
CA ARG A 653 0.52 -6.53 -2.31
C ARG A 653 -0.72 -5.76 -1.86
N GLN A 654 -1.61 -6.38 -1.09
CA GLN A 654 -2.88 -5.80 -0.67
C GLN A 654 -3.01 -5.80 0.85
N SER A 655 -3.71 -4.80 1.38
CA SER A 655 -3.94 -4.73 2.83
C SER A 655 -4.88 -5.82 3.31
N LEU A 656 -4.48 -6.57 4.33
CA LEU A 656 -5.25 -7.65 4.94
C LEU A 656 -5.17 -7.57 6.48
N GLY A 657 -5.87 -8.48 7.17
CA GLY A 657 -5.77 -8.68 8.61
C GLY A 657 -4.84 -9.84 8.96
N VAL A 658 -3.97 -9.64 9.94
CA VAL A 658 -2.97 -10.61 10.40
C VAL A 658 -3.01 -10.78 11.93
N ALA A 659 -2.67 -11.97 12.40
CA ALA A 659 -2.43 -12.24 13.82
C ALA A 659 -1.32 -13.28 14.02
N SER A 660 -0.73 -13.29 15.22
CA SER A 660 0.11 -14.38 15.70
C SER A 660 -0.48 -14.91 17.01
N LEU A 661 -1.37 -15.90 16.91
CA LEU A 661 -2.11 -16.40 18.08
C LEU A 661 -1.32 -17.41 18.93
N LYS A 662 -0.26 -17.99 18.36
CA LYS A 662 0.64 -18.98 18.98
C LYS A 662 2.09 -18.62 18.63
N SER A 663 3.04 -18.95 19.51
CA SER A 663 4.47 -18.74 19.23
C SER A 663 4.86 -19.43 17.92
N GLY A 664 5.63 -18.74 17.08
CA GLY A 664 6.05 -19.25 15.78
C GLY A 664 4.96 -19.29 14.70
N ALA A 665 3.72 -18.90 14.99
CA ALA A 665 2.60 -18.96 14.05
C ALA A 665 2.18 -17.57 13.56
N LEU A 666 1.90 -17.44 12.26
CA LEU A 666 1.37 -16.23 11.64
C LEU A 666 0.18 -16.60 10.75
N GLU A 667 -0.99 -16.04 11.03
CA GLU A 667 -2.19 -16.24 10.20
C GLU A 667 -2.60 -14.95 9.51
N VAL A 668 -3.02 -15.07 8.24
CA VAL A 668 -3.54 -13.95 7.45
C VAL A 668 -4.90 -14.32 6.89
N MET A 669 -5.87 -13.45 7.10
CA MET A 669 -7.21 -13.63 6.54
C MET A 669 -7.25 -13.13 5.09
N LEU A 670 -7.74 -14.00 4.20
CA LEU A 670 -7.76 -13.82 2.76
C LEU A 670 -9.06 -13.16 2.30
N ASP A 671 -10.21 -13.71 2.70
CA ASP A 671 -11.53 -13.15 2.38
C ASP A 671 -12.57 -13.55 3.44
N ARG A 672 -13.72 -12.88 3.44
CA ARG A 672 -14.81 -13.10 4.39
C ARG A 672 -16.17 -12.88 3.74
N ARG A 673 -17.11 -13.79 4.00
CA ARG A 673 -18.48 -13.74 3.47
C ARG A 673 -19.47 -13.81 4.62
N LEU A 674 -20.31 -12.80 4.77
CA LEU A 674 -21.09 -12.52 5.98
C LEU A 674 -22.51 -12.12 5.64
N THR A 675 -23.48 -12.81 6.21
CA THR A 675 -24.90 -12.63 5.86
C THR A 675 -25.59 -11.51 6.63
N ARG A 676 -24.97 -10.99 7.69
CA ARG A 676 -25.59 -10.06 8.66
C ARG A 676 -24.87 -8.72 8.69
N ASP A 677 -25.64 -7.68 8.99
CA ASP A 677 -25.11 -6.39 9.43
C ASP A 677 -24.56 -6.52 10.86
N ASP A 678 -23.52 -5.75 11.18
CA ASP A 678 -22.88 -5.72 12.50
C ASP A 678 -23.29 -4.51 13.36
N GLU A 679 -24.42 -3.88 13.01
CA GLU A 679 -25.05 -2.79 13.75
C GLU A 679 -24.17 -1.54 13.86
N ARG A 680 -23.40 -1.23 12.81
CA ARG A 680 -22.59 0.01 12.69
C ARG A 680 -23.13 1.00 11.68
N GLY A 681 -24.37 0.81 11.22
CA GLY A 681 -25.08 1.76 10.37
C GLY A 681 -24.99 1.47 8.86
N LEU A 682 -24.23 0.46 8.46
CA LEU A 682 -24.15 0.02 7.06
C LEU A 682 -25.50 -0.55 6.58
N GLY A 683 -26.17 -1.33 7.42
CA GLY A 683 -27.48 -1.90 7.14
C GLY A 683 -27.44 -3.07 6.15
N GLN A 684 -26.29 -3.77 6.02
CA GLN A 684 -26.15 -4.98 5.22
C GLN A 684 -24.91 -5.81 5.60
N GLY A 685 -24.92 -7.10 5.26
CA GLY A 685 -23.73 -7.95 5.31
C GLY A 685 -22.79 -7.78 4.11
N VAL A 686 -21.78 -8.65 4.03
CA VAL A 686 -20.75 -8.73 2.98
C VAL A 686 -20.98 -9.99 2.16
N LEU A 687 -21.72 -9.88 1.06
CA LEU A 687 -22.08 -11.00 0.17
C LEU A 687 -21.65 -10.76 -1.30
N ASP A 688 -20.97 -9.64 -1.56
CA ASP A 688 -20.53 -9.17 -2.85
C ASP A 688 -19.09 -9.61 -3.20
N ASN A 689 -18.63 -10.73 -2.64
CA ASN A 689 -17.32 -11.35 -2.88
C ASN A 689 -17.05 -11.54 -4.39
N ARG A 690 -15.76 -11.47 -4.76
CA ARG A 690 -15.28 -11.62 -6.14
C ARG A 690 -14.09 -12.59 -6.15
N PRO A 691 -13.95 -13.43 -7.21
CA PRO A 691 -12.71 -14.18 -7.41
C PRO A 691 -11.51 -13.24 -7.41
N MET A 692 -10.46 -13.63 -6.69
CA MET A 692 -9.25 -12.82 -6.62
C MET A 692 -7.99 -13.67 -6.42
N ASP A 693 -6.86 -13.11 -6.82
CA ASP A 693 -5.54 -13.66 -6.52
C ASP A 693 -4.89 -12.85 -5.38
N VAL A 694 -4.60 -13.53 -4.28
CA VAL A 694 -3.85 -12.99 -3.16
C VAL A 694 -2.40 -13.45 -3.31
N THR A 695 -1.50 -12.50 -3.57
CA THR A 695 -0.07 -12.78 -3.73
C THR A 695 0.70 -12.44 -2.45
N PHE A 696 1.56 -13.35 -2.03
CA PHE A 696 2.55 -13.14 -0.98
C PHE A 696 3.96 -13.48 -1.44
N HIS A 697 4.95 -12.74 -0.98
CA HIS A 697 6.36 -13.12 -1.08
C HIS A 697 6.90 -13.50 0.29
N LEU A 698 7.30 -14.77 0.42
CA LEU A 698 7.88 -15.32 1.64
C LEU A 698 9.40 -15.11 1.64
N LEU A 699 9.95 -14.65 2.75
CA LEU A 699 11.38 -14.48 2.94
C LEU A 699 11.82 -15.05 4.28
N LEU A 700 12.88 -15.87 4.24
CA LEU A 700 13.59 -16.35 5.42
C LEU A 700 14.94 -15.65 5.55
N GLU A 701 15.21 -15.08 6.71
CA GLU A 701 16.47 -14.40 7.00
C GLU A 701 17.17 -14.97 8.23
N SER A 702 18.49 -14.94 8.21
CA SER A 702 19.37 -15.23 9.35
C SER A 702 20.31 -14.04 9.60
N ASN A 703 20.91 -13.99 10.79
CA ASN A 703 21.77 -12.89 11.24
C ASN A 703 21.06 -11.51 11.24
N VAL A 704 19.75 -11.49 11.46
CA VAL A 704 19.04 -10.25 11.81
C VAL A 704 19.28 -9.93 13.29
N THR A 705 18.97 -8.70 13.73
CA THR A 705 19.18 -8.29 15.13
C THR A 705 18.47 -9.24 16.11
N SER A 706 19.19 -9.88 17.05
CA SER A 706 18.64 -10.88 17.99
C SER A 706 17.78 -10.28 19.14
N LEU A 707 16.94 -11.11 19.77
CA LEU A 707 16.23 -10.80 21.02
C LEU A 707 16.95 -11.51 22.20
N PRO A 708 17.06 -10.94 23.41
CA PRO A 708 16.57 -9.65 23.88
C PRO A 708 17.73 -8.65 23.98
N SER A 709 18.15 -8.02 22.88
CA SER A 709 18.95 -6.80 23.02
C SER A 709 18.02 -5.72 23.61
N ILE A 710 18.24 -5.40 24.89
CA ILE A 710 17.51 -4.49 25.80
C ILE A 710 17.61 -3.03 25.30
N ALA A 711 17.14 -2.78 24.09
CA ALA A 711 16.77 -1.47 23.61
C ALA A 711 15.31 -1.57 23.15
N ALA A 712 14.41 -1.62 24.14
CA ALA A 712 12.96 -1.47 23.99
C ALA A 712 12.56 -0.08 23.40
N SER A 713 13.52 0.68 22.89
CA SER A 713 13.38 2.05 22.36
C SER A 713 13.77 2.19 20.88
N THR A 714 14.09 1.09 20.18
CA THR A 714 14.38 1.13 18.73
C THR A 714 13.40 0.22 17.98
N PRO A 715 12.54 0.79 17.11
CA PRO A 715 11.64 0.01 16.27
C PRO A 715 12.43 -1.04 15.50
N ARG A 716 11.95 -2.28 15.53
CA ARG A 716 12.51 -3.33 14.66
C ARG A 716 12.04 -3.03 13.25
N VAL A 717 12.99 -2.92 12.34
CA VAL A 717 12.80 -2.51 10.96
C VAL A 717 13.12 -3.66 10.02
N PRO A 718 12.54 -3.70 8.82
CA PRO A 718 12.85 -4.73 7.83
C PRO A 718 14.32 -4.69 7.41
N SER A 719 14.82 -5.80 6.85
CA SER A 719 16.13 -5.77 6.19
C SER A 719 16.05 -4.99 4.87
N LEU A 720 17.21 -4.62 4.33
CA LEU A 720 17.27 -4.03 3.00
C LEU A 720 16.73 -4.97 1.92
N LEU A 721 16.95 -6.29 2.05
CA LEU A 721 16.42 -7.29 1.11
C LEU A 721 14.89 -7.34 1.16
N SER A 722 14.30 -7.33 2.36
CA SER A 722 12.85 -7.28 2.56
C SER A 722 12.25 -6.01 1.93
N HIS A 723 12.90 -4.85 2.09
CA HIS A 723 12.50 -3.60 1.44
C HIS A 723 12.51 -3.69 -0.10
N ARG A 724 13.50 -4.37 -0.69
CA ARG A 724 13.59 -4.54 -2.16
C ARG A 724 12.54 -5.51 -2.69
N ILE A 725 12.32 -6.63 -2.00
CA ILE A 725 11.22 -7.57 -2.33
C ILE A 725 9.89 -6.84 -2.27
N LEU A 726 9.64 -6.05 -1.22
CA LEU A 726 8.42 -5.27 -1.08
C LEU A 726 8.27 -4.22 -2.19
N ALA A 727 9.36 -3.57 -2.60
CA ALA A 727 9.34 -2.59 -3.67
C ALA A 727 8.98 -3.22 -5.02
N GLN A 728 9.55 -4.38 -5.37
CA GLN A 728 9.22 -5.07 -6.62
C GLN A 728 7.79 -5.66 -6.62
N LEU A 729 7.26 -6.05 -5.45
CA LEU A 729 5.89 -6.53 -5.32
C LEU A 729 4.85 -5.40 -5.49
N ASN A 730 5.10 -4.24 -4.86
CA ASN A 730 4.17 -3.11 -4.84
C ASN A 730 4.36 -2.15 -6.01
N TYR A 731 5.53 -2.11 -6.65
CA TYR A 731 5.81 -1.27 -7.82
C TYR A 731 6.44 -2.11 -8.95
N PRO A 732 5.69 -3.10 -9.49
CA PRO A 732 6.21 -4.00 -10.51
C PRO A 732 6.51 -3.28 -11.83
N MET A 733 7.25 -3.97 -12.72
CA MET A 733 7.40 -3.50 -14.10
C MET A 733 6.08 -3.53 -14.86
N HIS A 734 5.84 -2.52 -15.70
CA HIS A 734 4.74 -2.50 -16.66
C HIS A 734 5.19 -3.07 -18.01
N THR A 735 4.36 -3.91 -18.63
CA THR A 735 4.67 -4.57 -19.91
C THR A 735 3.77 -4.04 -21.02
N PHE A 736 4.37 -3.74 -22.18
CA PHE A 736 3.69 -3.26 -23.37
C PHE A 736 4.06 -4.09 -24.59
N PHE A 737 3.10 -4.30 -25.48
CA PHE A 737 3.29 -4.98 -26.76
C PHE A 737 3.22 -3.98 -27.91
N GLY A 738 4.16 -4.08 -28.84
CA GLY A 738 4.06 -3.41 -30.14
C GLY A 738 3.13 -4.13 -31.11
N ASN A 739 2.96 -3.56 -32.29
CA ASN A 739 2.33 -4.29 -33.39
C ASN A 739 3.19 -5.49 -33.79
N ILE A 740 2.53 -6.53 -34.32
CA ILE A 740 3.22 -7.66 -34.93
C ILE A 740 3.72 -7.21 -36.30
N GLU A 741 5.03 -7.30 -36.52
CA GLU A 741 5.73 -6.75 -37.69
C GLU A 741 6.62 -7.82 -38.33
N ASN A 742 7.08 -7.61 -39.57
CA ASN A 742 8.09 -8.48 -40.15
C ASN A 742 9.47 -8.18 -39.55
N ALA A 743 10.31 -9.20 -39.40
CA ALA A 743 11.63 -9.05 -38.80
C ALA A 743 12.54 -8.01 -39.49
N SER A 744 12.46 -7.92 -40.82
CA SER A 744 13.20 -6.92 -41.61
C SER A 744 12.82 -5.48 -41.24
N ASP A 745 11.52 -5.25 -41.03
CA ASP A 745 10.97 -3.92 -40.78
C ASP A 745 11.34 -3.47 -39.37
N VAL A 746 11.32 -4.39 -38.41
CA VAL A 746 11.78 -4.17 -37.03
C VAL A 746 13.27 -3.85 -36.98
N GLN A 747 14.09 -4.51 -37.80
CA GLN A 747 15.54 -4.26 -37.89
C GLN A 747 15.87 -2.91 -38.53
N ALA A 748 15.07 -2.48 -39.52
CA ALA A 748 15.21 -1.18 -40.17
C ALA A 748 14.62 -0.02 -39.36
N SER A 749 13.88 -0.31 -38.29
CA SER A 749 13.20 0.69 -37.46
C SER A 749 14.18 1.64 -36.76
N HIS A 750 13.89 2.95 -36.82
CA HIS A 750 14.66 4.00 -36.14
C HIS A 750 14.31 4.14 -34.65
N LEU A 751 13.41 3.31 -34.12
CA LEU A 751 13.02 3.36 -32.72
C LEU A 751 14.19 2.96 -31.82
N GLN A 752 14.41 3.77 -30.78
CA GLN A 752 15.29 3.38 -29.70
C GLN A 752 14.78 2.11 -29.04
N LYS A 753 15.70 1.28 -28.56
CA LYS A 753 15.37 0.01 -27.91
C LYS A 753 15.45 0.09 -26.39
N THR A 754 16.08 1.15 -25.88
CA THR A 754 16.32 1.40 -24.46
C THR A 754 16.14 2.88 -24.19
N PHE A 755 15.58 3.20 -23.03
CA PHE A 755 15.55 4.55 -22.48
C PHE A 755 15.99 4.46 -21.02
N ALA A 756 17.10 5.10 -20.66
CA ALA A 756 17.68 5.05 -19.32
C ALA A 756 17.85 6.48 -18.80
N PRO A 757 16.86 7.03 -18.07
CA PRO A 757 16.85 8.45 -17.74
C PRO A 757 17.75 8.83 -16.56
N LEU A 758 18.12 7.89 -15.68
CA LEU A 758 18.94 8.21 -14.51
C LEU A 758 20.43 8.21 -14.85
N ALA A 759 21.12 9.27 -14.45
CA ALA A 759 22.57 9.42 -14.58
C ALA A 759 23.33 8.95 -13.32
N VAL A 760 22.62 8.74 -12.21
CA VAL A 760 23.16 8.31 -10.92
C VAL A 760 22.41 7.10 -10.37
N ASN A 761 23.12 6.23 -9.66
CA ASN A 761 22.49 5.14 -8.92
C ASN A 761 22.01 5.66 -7.56
N PHE A 762 20.73 5.49 -7.27
CA PHE A 762 20.19 5.81 -5.95
C PHE A 762 20.72 4.81 -4.90
N PRO A 763 21.01 5.26 -3.66
CA PRO A 763 21.24 4.35 -2.55
C PRO A 763 20.05 3.41 -2.34
N CYS A 764 20.32 2.16 -2.00
CA CYS A 764 19.26 1.14 -1.93
C CYS A 764 18.25 1.40 -0.80
N ASP A 765 18.62 2.21 0.20
CA ASP A 765 17.74 2.66 1.28
C ASP A 765 16.95 3.93 0.93
N LEU A 766 17.14 4.51 -0.26
CA LEU A 766 16.47 5.73 -0.71
C LEU A 766 15.44 5.40 -1.79
N HIS A 767 14.17 5.68 -1.49
CA HIS A 767 13.05 5.36 -2.37
C HIS A 767 12.40 6.61 -2.96
N VAL A 768 12.10 6.59 -4.27
CA VAL A 768 11.33 7.65 -4.92
C VAL A 768 9.84 7.42 -4.67
N VAL A 769 9.27 8.11 -3.68
CA VAL A 769 7.83 8.03 -3.37
C VAL A 769 7.02 8.62 -4.53
N SER A 770 7.46 9.73 -5.10
CA SER A 770 6.78 10.40 -6.21
C SER A 770 7.74 11.27 -7.00
N LEU A 771 7.68 11.20 -8.33
CA LEU A 771 8.19 12.21 -9.24
C LEU A 771 6.99 12.70 -10.06
N LYS A 772 6.59 13.96 -9.90
CA LYS A 772 5.37 14.47 -10.53
C LYS A 772 5.45 15.95 -10.87
N MET A 773 4.60 16.36 -11.82
CA MET A 773 4.21 17.74 -12.06
C MET A 773 2.88 18.01 -11.30
N PRO A 774 2.86 18.87 -10.26
CA PRO A 774 1.67 19.10 -9.43
C PRO A 774 0.50 19.73 -10.19
N GLU A 775 0.75 20.80 -10.96
CA GLU A 775 -0.28 21.56 -11.70
C GLU A 775 0.07 21.72 -13.19
N PRO A 776 -0.19 20.71 -14.03
CA PRO A 776 0.30 20.75 -15.41
C PRO A 776 -0.30 21.82 -16.31
N LEU A 777 -1.53 22.29 -16.03
CA LEU A 777 -2.24 23.32 -16.82
C LEU A 777 -2.09 24.74 -16.28
N GLY A 778 -1.83 24.94 -14.98
CA GLY A 778 -1.53 26.27 -14.42
C GLY A 778 -0.24 26.87 -15.01
N PHE A 779 0.58 26.00 -15.59
CA PHE A 779 1.84 26.31 -16.24
C PHE A 779 1.71 26.95 -17.63
N SER A 780 0.63 26.68 -18.39
CA SER A 780 0.47 27.27 -19.74
C SER A 780 0.07 28.76 -19.71
N ALA A 781 -0.22 29.32 -18.53
CA ALA A 781 -0.76 30.67 -18.36
C ALA A 781 0.15 31.63 -17.58
N SER A 782 1.29 31.17 -17.04
CA SER A 782 2.20 31.99 -16.21
C SER A 782 3.66 31.73 -16.58
N THR A 783 4.33 32.74 -17.13
CA THR A 783 5.80 32.79 -17.32
C THR A 783 6.57 33.17 -16.05
N SER A 784 6.00 32.97 -14.86
CA SER A 784 6.62 33.40 -13.60
C SER A 784 7.21 32.25 -12.77
N HIS A 785 8.54 32.10 -12.86
CA HIS A 785 9.53 31.68 -11.84
C HIS A 785 9.10 30.75 -10.68
N GLY A 786 8.41 29.63 -10.94
CA GLY A 786 8.13 28.59 -9.93
C GLY A 786 8.62 27.22 -10.41
N ALA A 787 9.10 26.39 -9.48
CA ALA A 787 9.59 25.05 -9.77
C ALA A 787 8.48 24.13 -10.34
N GLU A 788 8.73 23.52 -11.50
CA GLU A 788 7.75 22.74 -12.28
C GLU A 788 7.53 21.31 -11.79
N TYR A 789 8.57 20.70 -11.23
CA TYR A 789 8.58 19.28 -10.85
C TYR A 789 8.80 19.11 -9.35
N VAL A 790 8.30 17.98 -8.85
CA VAL A 790 8.42 17.60 -7.45
C VAL A 790 8.95 16.19 -7.36
N LEU A 791 10.01 16.03 -6.56
CA LEU A 791 10.58 14.75 -6.17
C LEU A 791 10.34 14.56 -4.67
N ILE A 792 9.61 13.51 -4.30
CA ILE A 792 9.42 13.08 -2.92
C ILE A 792 10.23 11.82 -2.71
N LEU A 793 11.15 11.87 -1.76
CA LEU A 793 12.03 10.77 -1.40
C LEU A 793 11.66 10.24 -0.02
N HIS A 794 11.85 8.95 0.20
CA HIS A 794 11.79 8.31 1.52
C HIS A 794 13.08 7.54 1.74
N ARG A 795 13.86 7.93 2.77
CA ARG A 795 14.99 7.13 3.22
C ARG A 795 14.51 6.10 4.24
N ARG A 796 14.43 4.83 3.84
CA ARG A 796 13.90 3.73 4.63
C ARG A 796 14.85 3.39 5.78
N GLY A 797 14.31 3.23 6.99
CA GLY A 797 15.04 2.59 8.08
C GLY A 797 15.16 1.09 7.84
N TRP A 798 16.34 0.51 8.08
CA TRP A 798 16.60 -0.92 7.86
C TRP A 798 17.49 -1.53 8.95
N ASP A 799 17.42 -2.86 9.07
CA ASP A 799 18.16 -3.62 10.10
C ASP A 799 19.66 -3.66 9.80
N ASN A 800 20.43 -2.79 10.44
CA ASN A 800 21.88 -2.65 10.24
C ASN A 800 22.71 -3.90 10.62
N SER A 801 22.14 -4.85 11.36
CA SER A 801 22.81 -6.13 11.65
C SER A 801 22.80 -7.05 10.44
N TYR A 802 21.83 -6.85 9.53
CA TYR A 802 21.78 -7.56 8.26
C TYR A 802 22.88 -7.07 7.31
N CYS A 803 23.30 -7.92 6.36
CA CYS A 803 24.37 -7.63 5.41
C CYS A 803 24.17 -6.24 4.77
N ARG A 804 25.16 -5.33 4.93
CA ARG A 804 25.10 -3.95 4.40
C ARG A 804 24.87 -3.84 2.90
N ARG A 805 25.15 -4.91 2.13
CA ARG A 805 24.91 -4.96 0.67
C ARG A 805 23.59 -5.67 0.29
N GLY A 806 22.74 -6.03 1.26
CA GLY A 806 21.49 -6.76 0.99
C GLY A 806 21.69 -8.10 0.27
N GLN A 807 22.89 -8.69 0.39
CA GLN A 807 23.36 -9.88 -0.35
C GLN A 807 23.35 -9.78 -1.90
N MET A 808 23.28 -8.56 -2.46
CA MET A 808 23.10 -8.26 -3.89
C MET A 808 24.02 -7.11 -4.36
N GLN A 809 23.94 -6.71 -5.65
CA GLN A 809 24.62 -5.55 -6.26
C GLN A 809 24.23 -4.17 -5.65
N CYS A 810 23.81 -4.11 -4.38
CA CYS A 810 23.61 -2.83 -3.72
C CYS A 810 24.96 -2.11 -3.62
N ARG A 811 25.14 -1.09 -4.46
CA ARG A 811 26.42 -0.39 -4.60
C ARG A 811 26.66 0.57 -3.43
N THR A 812 25.60 1.20 -2.91
CA THR A 812 25.68 2.35 -2.00
C THR A 812 24.54 2.32 -0.95
N VAL A 813 24.84 2.63 0.32
CA VAL A 813 23.88 2.68 1.46
C VAL A 813 24.33 3.73 2.49
N ALA A 814 23.41 4.24 3.29
CA ALA A 814 23.62 4.92 4.59
C ALA A 814 24.36 6.26 4.61
N ASP A 815 25.18 6.64 3.63
CA ASP A 815 25.96 7.91 3.69
C ASP A 815 26.34 8.54 2.32
N GLU A 816 25.97 7.93 1.18
CA GLU A 816 26.28 8.52 -0.13
C GLU A 816 25.26 9.58 -0.53
N GLN A 817 25.74 10.79 -0.75
CA GLN A 817 24.92 11.94 -1.10
C GLN A 817 24.58 11.90 -2.60
N VAL A 818 23.29 12.01 -2.91
CA VAL A 818 22.82 12.15 -4.29
C VAL A 818 22.92 13.62 -4.69
N ASN A 819 23.65 13.93 -5.77
CA ASN A 819 23.66 15.29 -6.32
C ASN A 819 22.34 15.52 -7.05
N ALA A 820 21.52 16.45 -6.54
CA ALA A 820 20.23 16.79 -7.10
C ALA A 820 20.33 17.34 -8.53
N GLN A 821 21.47 17.93 -8.91
CA GLN A 821 21.69 18.54 -10.22
C GLN A 821 21.95 17.53 -11.36
N ASP A 822 22.46 16.35 -11.01
CA ASP A 822 22.93 15.34 -11.97
C ASP A 822 22.07 14.07 -11.92
N ILE A 823 20.80 14.15 -11.48
CA ILE A 823 19.94 12.96 -11.34
C ILE A 823 19.65 12.33 -12.71
N PHE A 824 19.40 13.16 -13.72
CA PHE A 824 18.90 12.72 -15.03
C PHE A 824 19.93 12.94 -16.14
N VAL A 825 19.98 12.00 -17.09
CA VAL A 825 20.78 12.10 -18.31
C VAL A 825 20.20 13.22 -19.21
N GLU A 826 21.04 14.00 -19.90
CA GLU A 826 20.65 15.08 -20.84
C GLU A 826 19.79 16.24 -20.26
N LEU A 827 19.36 16.18 -19.00
CA LEU A 827 18.57 17.22 -18.36
C LEU A 827 19.42 17.98 -17.34
N ASP A 828 19.48 19.30 -17.52
CA ASP A 828 19.95 20.21 -16.49
C ASP A 828 18.80 20.42 -15.49
N SER A 829 19.04 20.12 -14.21
CA SER A 829 18.07 20.37 -13.15
C SER A 829 18.44 21.60 -12.32
N SER A 830 17.46 22.50 -12.12
CA SER A 830 17.62 23.72 -11.32
C SER A 830 17.49 23.42 -9.82
N ILE A 831 17.80 24.42 -8.97
CA ILE A 831 17.92 24.30 -7.51
C ILE A 831 16.71 23.57 -6.90
N ALA A 832 16.97 22.40 -6.32
CA ALA A 832 16.01 21.67 -5.50
C ALA A 832 15.75 22.42 -4.19
N THR A 833 14.57 23.03 -4.06
CA THR A 833 14.12 23.67 -2.82
C THR A 833 13.32 22.66 -1.99
N PRO A 834 13.72 22.36 -0.74
CA PRO A 834 12.92 21.53 0.14
C PRO A 834 11.55 22.18 0.40
N SER A 835 10.51 21.36 0.47
CA SER A 835 9.14 21.80 0.73
C SER A 835 8.44 20.83 1.68
N SER A 836 7.33 21.27 2.27
CA SER A 836 6.43 20.40 3.03
C SER A 836 5.84 19.32 2.13
N LEU A 837 5.40 18.19 2.68
CA LEU A 837 4.91 17.07 1.86
C LEU A 837 3.64 17.39 1.05
N ASN A 838 2.89 18.42 1.44
CA ASN A 838 1.74 18.97 0.71
C ASN A 838 2.13 20.12 -0.24
N LEU A 839 3.42 20.49 -0.31
CA LEU A 839 4.02 21.48 -1.22
C LEU A 839 3.62 22.95 -0.94
N ILE A 840 3.04 23.22 0.22
CA ILE A 840 2.53 24.57 0.58
C ILE A 840 3.60 25.43 1.27
N HIS A 841 4.53 24.83 2.00
CA HIS A 841 5.53 25.55 2.80
C HIS A 841 6.95 25.24 2.34
N ASP A 842 7.79 26.26 2.15
CA ASP A 842 9.18 26.09 1.72
C ASP A 842 10.21 26.33 2.86
N SER A 843 9.72 26.68 4.06
CA SER A 843 10.54 26.85 5.27
C SER A 843 10.64 25.55 6.05
N THR A 844 11.78 24.86 5.97
CA THR A 844 12.03 23.55 6.61
C THR A 844 11.79 23.51 8.12
N ARG A 845 11.93 24.66 8.80
CA ARG A 845 11.63 24.80 10.23
C ARG A 845 10.16 24.58 10.56
N ASP A 846 9.26 25.00 9.68
CA ASP A 846 7.81 25.01 9.94
C ASP A 846 7.25 23.58 10.02
N PHE A 847 7.86 22.65 9.27
CA PHE A 847 7.49 21.23 9.19
C PHE A 847 8.51 20.27 9.84
N GLY A 848 9.40 20.83 10.67
CA GLY A 848 10.18 20.08 11.66
C GLY A 848 11.39 19.32 11.11
N TYR A 849 11.91 19.64 9.93
CA TYR A 849 13.23 19.13 9.55
C TYR A 849 14.34 19.93 10.24
N ILE A 850 15.44 19.24 10.56
CA ILE A 850 16.66 19.92 11.00
C ILE A 850 17.22 20.64 9.78
N GLU A 851 17.52 21.94 9.89
CA GLU A 851 18.19 22.68 8.83
C GLU A 851 19.52 22.00 8.49
N ILE A 852 19.60 21.40 7.31
CA ILE A 852 20.86 20.94 6.76
C ILE A 852 21.59 22.21 6.36
N SER A 853 22.54 22.65 7.19
CA SER A 853 23.46 23.71 6.83
C SER A 853 24.22 23.25 5.59
N GLY A 854 23.83 23.73 4.40
CA GLY A 854 24.60 23.51 3.20
C GLY A 854 26.04 23.92 3.49
N ARG A 855 27.00 23.00 3.34
CA ARG A 855 28.41 23.36 3.40
C ARG A 855 28.62 24.43 2.34
N LYS A 856 28.77 25.70 2.76
CA LYS A 856 29.24 26.78 1.90
C LYS A 856 30.63 26.37 1.44
N GLY A 857 30.72 25.80 0.23
CA GLY A 857 31.98 25.60 -0.46
C GLY A 857 32.73 26.94 -0.48
N GLY A 858 34.00 26.92 -0.12
CA GLY A 858 34.85 28.11 -0.16
C GLY A 858 34.81 28.75 -1.56
N LYS A 859 35.00 30.08 -1.60
CA LYS A 859 35.02 30.87 -2.84
C LYS A 859 35.80 30.14 -3.95
N GLY A 860 35.09 29.63 -4.96
CA GLY A 860 35.67 29.05 -6.18
C GLY A 860 35.20 27.65 -6.60
N SER A 861 34.37 26.93 -5.84
CA SER A 861 33.83 25.62 -6.28
C SER A 861 32.35 25.72 -6.69
N GLU A 862 31.98 25.13 -7.84
CA GLU A 862 30.58 24.94 -8.26
C GLU A 862 29.70 24.42 -7.11
N HIS A 863 28.55 25.07 -6.87
CA HIS A 863 27.64 24.72 -5.79
C HIS A 863 26.90 23.39 -6.09
N LYS A 864 27.39 22.28 -5.54
CA LYS A 864 26.69 20.98 -5.59
C LYS A 864 25.56 20.94 -4.54
N TRP A 865 24.35 20.58 -4.97
CA TRP A 865 23.20 20.38 -4.09
C TRP A 865 23.09 18.90 -3.72
N LEU A 866 23.46 18.58 -2.48
CA LEU A 866 23.57 17.20 -2.00
C LEU A 866 22.34 16.86 -1.17
N ILE A 867 21.60 15.82 -1.58
CA ILE A 867 20.45 15.30 -0.84
C ILE A 867 20.99 14.49 0.35
N ASP A 868 20.74 14.99 1.55
CA ASP A 868 21.10 14.36 2.82
C ASP A 868 19.84 14.13 3.66
N MET A 869 19.50 12.87 3.93
CA MET A 869 18.28 12.47 4.62
C MET A 869 18.60 11.49 5.73
N ALA A 870 17.99 11.66 6.91
CA ALA A 870 18.09 10.65 7.96
C ALA A 870 17.22 9.43 7.64
N PRO A 871 17.56 8.22 8.13
CA PRO A 871 16.67 7.07 8.05
C PRO A 871 15.29 7.36 8.66
N MET A 872 14.26 6.77 8.08
CA MET A 872 12.83 6.98 8.37
C MET A 872 12.28 8.36 7.99
N GLU A 873 13.03 9.20 7.27
CA GLU A 873 12.54 10.49 6.79
C GLU A 873 12.01 10.44 5.35
N ILE A 874 10.91 11.15 5.13
CA ILE A 874 10.36 11.48 3.81
C ILE A 874 10.64 12.97 3.58
N GLN A 875 11.14 13.40 2.42
CA GLN A 875 11.32 14.81 2.10
C GLN A 875 10.82 15.11 0.69
N ALA A 876 10.24 16.29 0.49
CA ALA A 876 9.80 16.77 -0.82
C ALA A 876 10.73 17.88 -1.31
N PHE A 877 11.10 17.82 -2.58
CA PHE A 877 11.98 18.77 -3.25
C PHE A 877 11.27 19.30 -4.49
N LYS A 878 11.19 20.62 -4.64
CA LYS A 878 10.69 21.30 -5.83
C LYS A 878 11.88 21.71 -6.71
N PHE A 879 11.87 21.38 -7.99
CA PHE A 879 12.96 21.68 -8.93
C PHE A 879 12.44 21.79 -10.38
N ASP A 880 13.26 22.35 -11.27
CA ASP A 880 12.99 22.37 -12.73
C ASP A 880 13.86 21.37 -13.47
N MET A 881 13.38 20.89 -14.62
CA MET A 881 14.16 20.09 -15.56
C MET A 881 14.11 20.73 -16.94
N SER A 882 15.28 20.97 -17.53
CA SER A 882 15.41 21.52 -18.89
C SER A 882 16.45 20.75 -19.68
N LEU A 883 16.31 20.64 -21.01
CA LEU A 883 17.35 20.00 -21.83
C LEU A 883 18.66 20.79 -21.73
N GLY A 884 19.75 20.09 -21.40
CA GLY A 884 21.04 20.73 -21.22
C GLY A 884 21.58 21.35 -22.51
N LYS A 885 22.20 22.52 -22.41
CA LYS A 885 22.86 23.18 -23.55
C LYS A 885 24.16 22.45 -23.90
N GLY A 886 24.04 21.33 -24.61
CA GLY A 886 25.12 20.64 -25.32
C GLY A 886 26.42 20.44 -24.52
N LYS A 887 26.52 19.35 -23.76
CA LYS A 887 27.82 18.66 -23.63
C LYS A 887 28.10 17.99 -24.99
N GLN A 888 28.66 18.75 -25.92
CA GLN A 888 29.24 18.20 -27.14
C GLN A 888 30.30 17.16 -26.74
N SER A 889 30.15 15.97 -27.33
CA SER A 889 31.12 14.88 -27.43
C SER A 889 32.57 15.21 -27.07
N LEU A 890 33.09 14.55 -26.04
CA LEU A 890 34.50 14.17 -25.94
C LEU A 890 34.54 12.65 -25.80
N GLN A 891 34.22 11.97 -26.89
CA GLN A 891 34.64 10.59 -27.16
C GLN A 891 35.02 10.52 -28.64
N ASP A 892 36.21 11.05 -28.92
CA ASP A 892 37.13 10.55 -29.93
C ASP A 892 38.51 10.67 -29.28
N ASP A 893 38.91 9.59 -28.59
CA ASP A 893 40.28 9.04 -28.48
C ASP A 893 40.24 7.69 -27.75
#